data_AF-A0AAW0EKX2-F1
#
_entry.id   AF-A0AAW0EKX2-F1
#
_cell.length_a   1.000
_cell.length_b   1.000
_cell.length_c   1.000
_cell.angle_alpha   90.00
_cell.angle_beta   90.00
_cell.angle_gamma   90.00
#
_symmetry.space_group_name_H-M   'P 1'
#
loop_
_entity.id
_entity.type
_entity.pdbx_description
1 polymer ?
#
loop_
_entity_poly.entity_id
_entity_poly.type
_entity_poly.pdbx_seq_one_letter_code
_entity_poly.pdbx_strand_id
1 'polypeptide(L)'
;MGAERRHSCQSGAAHEALPGVLEELLRYRASLDVHEELQRLCAAHLPASPSCDARGLLPAAIFEGQQSRATTPQHLSPGGEAAAHDAAEQTRSWVHPIIDVRRHAEVVELVPTSPNASVRLRLVAVKHAPGELLGVVEPADSTGDVNAAAVASSLPPISLARLRLLAPEPLYHDALLPAVEAIEPHRASKNMLDLWLNKLCGAANKMSTSFNQKRKKAWQLTDEATYVFYVARRRLAERLQVVRKMKDDCAARPPWEIHVCVETEDARLLEALGSAAPPTPTADTAETAIVVVNVVRGSASADDWASLRAWLAPPTSGASVVWALCEDGTLRLRVPIDAIAALRLHARFVVSRGTATLATTDCFLRALACLLLRYHGLCGGDMEKESGWHAAVPPSVMDVFEQHHHRRPQDSPSLTPSITVVECFASPFNATRRCFFSAFHDTDAPFGSLGNFFACPDAASCLTAATARRGSPHSRCCSPDAVVETTAAAAEMPPARQLLRLECNPPFDHEVIAAAFAHLLRWVDGPSTAATPTAVSILVIIPDSSQAHAAEVRAALETSRFCRWVRSLPPPDCLYVHGAQQQQQQQQQQLLRCNGAASTLPRAPRRKRPRGTDSEEDGVTVSRSGLVQLSCPTRVMVVQDDEAERVCTGAAIGDAVCLSWGRVSHEVGRSRRNE
;
A
#
# COMPACT_ATOMS: atom_id res chain seq x y z
N MET A 1 8.19 -8.14 -43.05
CA MET A 1 9.02 -9.15 -42.35
C MET A 1 10.25 -8.46 -41.79
N GLY A 2 10.12 -7.83 -40.61
CA GLY A 2 11.24 -7.24 -39.88
C GLY A 2 11.76 -8.25 -38.86
N ALA A 3 13.06 -8.54 -38.90
CA ALA A 3 13.68 -9.51 -38.00
C ALA A 3 13.83 -8.91 -36.59
N GLU A 4 13.07 -9.46 -35.62
CA GLU A 4 13.28 -9.22 -34.19
C GLU A 4 14.65 -9.81 -33.77
N ARG A 5 15.61 -8.96 -33.38
CA ARG A 5 16.84 -9.41 -32.69
C ARG A 5 16.53 -9.55 -31.21
N ARG A 6 16.54 -10.78 -30.68
CA ARG A 6 16.45 -11.05 -29.24
C ARG A 6 17.84 -11.14 -28.64
N HIS A 7 18.17 -10.22 -27.73
CA HIS A 7 19.37 -10.30 -26.89
C HIS A 7 19.01 -10.92 -25.54
N SER A 8 19.59 -12.08 -25.24
CA SER A 8 19.46 -12.76 -23.94
C SER A 8 20.64 -12.35 -23.05
N CYS A 9 20.41 -11.48 -22.07
CA CYS A 9 21.40 -11.13 -21.05
C CYS A 9 21.38 -12.16 -19.89
N GLN A 10 22.47 -12.90 -19.72
CA GLN A 10 22.78 -13.63 -18.50
C GLN A 10 23.88 -12.86 -17.76
N SER A 11 23.57 -12.17 -16.67
CA SER A 11 24.58 -11.55 -15.80
C SER A 11 24.33 -11.89 -14.34
N GLY A 12 25.27 -12.60 -13.72
CA GLY A 12 25.32 -12.86 -12.29
C GLY A 12 26.00 -11.72 -11.54
N ALA A 13 25.20 -10.88 -10.89
CA ALA A 13 25.60 -10.02 -9.78
C ALA A 13 24.33 -9.75 -8.96
N ALA A 14 24.48 -9.49 -7.66
CA ALA A 14 23.43 -9.36 -6.64
C ALA A 14 22.29 -8.39 -7.02
N HIS A 15 21.42 -8.84 -7.92
CA HIS A 15 20.13 -8.22 -8.18
C HIS A 15 19.31 -8.46 -6.93
N GLU A 16 18.94 -7.38 -6.20
CA GLU A 16 17.75 -7.40 -5.36
C GLU A 16 16.67 -8.15 -6.12
N ALA A 17 16.23 -9.27 -5.55
CA ALA A 17 15.38 -10.24 -6.22
C ALA A 17 14.00 -9.60 -6.41
N LEU A 18 13.86 -8.84 -7.49
CA LEU A 18 12.56 -8.33 -7.94
C LEU A 18 11.57 -9.51 -7.89
N PRO A 19 10.38 -9.33 -7.28
CA PRO A 19 9.34 -10.33 -7.36
C PRO A 19 9.16 -10.75 -8.81
N GLY A 20 9.12 -12.07 -9.05
CA GLY A 20 8.85 -12.57 -10.40
C GLY A 20 7.49 -12.04 -10.86
N VAL A 21 7.39 -11.51 -12.08
CA VAL A 21 6.13 -10.98 -12.64
C VAL A 21 5.00 -12.03 -12.52
N LEU A 22 5.30 -13.32 -12.62
CA LEU A 22 4.32 -14.39 -12.41
C LEU A 22 3.81 -14.49 -10.97
N GLU A 23 4.69 -14.34 -9.97
CA GLU A 23 4.25 -14.30 -8.58
C GLU A 23 3.31 -13.11 -8.36
N GLU A 24 3.63 -11.96 -8.96
CA GLU A 24 2.79 -10.78 -8.84
C GLU A 24 1.45 -10.91 -9.58
N LEU A 25 1.42 -11.60 -10.72
CA LEU A 25 0.17 -11.98 -11.39
C LEU A 25 -0.71 -12.86 -10.49
N LEU A 26 -0.11 -13.81 -9.75
CA LEU A 26 -0.85 -14.65 -8.80
C LEU A 26 -1.37 -13.84 -7.61
N ARG A 27 -0.58 -12.90 -7.07
CA ARG A 27 -1.03 -11.97 -6.02
C ARG A 27 -2.18 -11.11 -6.50
N TYR A 28 -2.03 -10.50 -7.68
CA TYR A 28 -3.08 -9.72 -8.32
C TYR A 28 -4.36 -10.54 -8.46
N ARG A 29 -4.28 -11.76 -9.01
CA ARG A 29 -5.46 -12.62 -9.16
C ARG A 29 -6.10 -12.98 -7.82
N ALA A 30 -5.30 -13.33 -6.80
CA ALA A 30 -5.82 -13.63 -5.47
C ALA A 30 -6.53 -12.41 -4.84
N SER A 31 -6.03 -11.19 -5.08
CA SER A 31 -6.71 -9.96 -4.63
C SER A 31 -8.05 -9.72 -5.34
N LEU A 32 -8.16 -10.07 -6.63
CA LEU A 32 -9.43 -10.03 -7.36
C LEU A 32 -10.41 -11.05 -6.80
N ASP A 33 -9.96 -12.28 -6.52
CA ASP A 33 -10.79 -13.31 -5.90
C ASP A 33 -11.36 -12.81 -4.56
N VAL A 34 -10.52 -12.22 -3.70
CA VAL A 34 -10.99 -11.61 -2.43
C VAL A 34 -12.00 -10.50 -2.69
N HIS A 35 -11.75 -9.60 -3.64
CA HIS A 35 -12.67 -8.51 -3.95
C HIS A 35 -14.03 -9.01 -4.45
N GLU A 36 -14.06 -10.01 -5.36
CA GLU A 36 -15.29 -10.65 -5.85
C GLU A 36 -16.09 -11.30 -4.70
N GLU A 37 -15.41 -11.98 -3.77
CA GLU A 37 -16.03 -12.55 -2.58
C GLU A 37 -16.62 -11.48 -1.64
N LEU A 38 -15.87 -10.40 -1.39
CA LEU A 38 -16.34 -9.27 -0.58
C LEU A 38 -17.53 -8.56 -1.24
N GLN A 39 -17.53 -8.40 -2.56
CA GLN A 39 -18.68 -7.87 -3.30
C GLN A 39 -19.90 -8.77 -3.15
N ARG A 40 -19.73 -10.09 -3.17
CA ARG A 40 -20.83 -11.03 -2.95
C ARG A 40 -21.39 -10.93 -1.54
N LEU A 41 -20.53 -10.80 -0.52
CA LEU A 41 -20.96 -10.56 0.86
C LEU A 41 -21.75 -9.26 0.98
N CYS A 42 -21.27 -8.18 0.34
CA CYS A 42 -22.00 -6.92 0.28
C CYS A 42 -23.38 -7.10 -0.38
N ALA A 43 -23.45 -7.72 -1.56
CA ALA A 43 -24.70 -7.92 -2.29
C ALA A 43 -25.70 -8.82 -1.53
N ALA A 44 -25.21 -9.79 -0.76
CA ALA A 44 -26.05 -10.72 0.01
C ALA A 44 -26.60 -10.11 1.31
N HIS A 45 -25.95 -9.09 1.87
CA HIS A 45 -26.23 -8.65 3.25
C HIS A 45 -26.47 -7.15 3.42
N LEU A 46 -26.01 -6.34 2.48
CA LEU A 46 -26.31 -4.92 2.45
C LEU A 46 -27.53 -4.67 1.56
N PRO A 47 -28.32 -3.62 1.83
CA PRO A 47 -29.42 -3.25 0.94
C PRO A 47 -28.89 -2.80 -0.42
N ALA A 48 -29.71 -2.85 -1.45
CA ALA A 48 -29.36 -2.26 -2.74
C ALA A 48 -29.21 -0.73 -2.60
N SER A 49 -27.96 -0.26 -2.52
CA SER A 49 -27.59 1.16 -2.57
C SER A 49 -26.28 1.30 -3.36
N PRO A 50 -26.06 2.43 -4.06
CA PRO A 50 -24.76 2.71 -4.69
C PRO A 50 -23.57 2.69 -3.72
N SER A 51 -23.80 2.84 -2.40
CA SER A 51 -22.79 2.73 -1.34
C SER A 51 -22.51 1.29 -0.87
N CYS A 52 -23.20 0.29 -1.43
CA CYS A 52 -23.13 -1.11 -1.00
C CYS A 52 -22.18 -1.96 -1.84
N ASP A 53 -21.13 -1.32 -2.38
CA ASP A 53 -20.01 -2.03 -3.00
C ASP A 53 -18.98 -2.46 -1.94
N ALA A 54 -18.01 -3.27 -2.36
CA ALA A 54 -16.90 -3.71 -1.51
C ALA A 54 -15.86 -2.62 -1.26
N ARG A 55 -16.14 -1.37 -1.69
CA ARG A 55 -15.17 -0.28 -1.67
C ARG A 55 -14.64 -0.02 -0.27
N GLY A 56 -13.33 0.05 -0.17
CA GLY A 56 -12.59 0.31 1.05
C GLY A 56 -12.26 -0.91 1.88
N LEU A 57 -12.99 -2.02 1.75
CA LEU A 57 -12.80 -3.18 2.62
C LEU A 57 -11.43 -3.83 2.40
N LEU A 58 -11.01 -3.94 1.14
CA LEU A 58 -9.72 -4.53 0.79
C LEU A 58 -8.54 -3.63 1.22
N PRO A 59 -8.47 -2.34 0.84
CA PRO A 59 -7.42 -1.45 1.33
C PRO A 59 -7.34 -1.37 2.85
N ALA A 60 -8.48 -1.27 3.55
CA ALA A 60 -8.50 -1.16 5.01
C ALA A 60 -7.90 -2.39 5.70
N ALA A 61 -8.25 -3.59 5.24
CA ALA A 61 -7.64 -4.82 5.74
C ALA A 61 -6.13 -4.86 5.46
N ILE A 62 -5.71 -4.41 4.27
CA ILE A 62 -4.29 -4.37 3.88
C ILE A 62 -3.49 -3.47 4.82
N PHE A 63 -3.96 -2.24 5.03
CA PHE A 63 -3.26 -1.27 5.88
C PHE A 63 -3.21 -1.72 7.34
N GLU A 64 -4.31 -2.26 7.88
CA GLU A 64 -4.32 -2.81 9.24
C GLU A 64 -3.35 -3.97 9.42
N GLY A 65 -3.27 -4.87 8.42
CA GLY A 65 -2.31 -5.97 8.44
C GLY A 65 -0.86 -5.49 8.38
N GLN A 66 -0.55 -4.50 7.54
CA GLN A 66 0.78 -3.91 7.44
C GLN A 66 1.18 -3.20 8.75
N GLN A 67 0.26 -2.46 9.37
CA GLN A 67 0.46 -1.84 10.67
C GLN A 67 0.72 -2.90 11.75
N SER A 68 -0.16 -3.89 11.85
CA SER A 68 -0.06 -4.96 12.86
C SER A 68 1.28 -5.70 12.77
N ARG A 69 1.71 -6.02 11.55
CA ARG A 69 3.00 -6.66 11.29
C ARG A 69 4.18 -5.80 11.76
N ALA A 70 4.13 -4.49 11.49
CA ALA A 70 5.22 -3.58 11.88
C ALA A 70 5.27 -3.29 13.38
N THR A 71 4.13 -3.36 14.09
CA THR A 71 4.07 -3.14 15.54
C THR A 71 4.32 -4.40 16.37
N THR A 72 4.30 -5.60 15.76
CA THR A 72 4.48 -6.85 16.48
C THR A 72 5.94 -7.02 16.92
N PRO A 73 6.25 -7.07 18.24
CA PRO A 73 7.62 -7.07 18.76
C PRO A 73 8.51 -8.19 18.22
N GLN A 74 7.93 -9.33 17.83
CA GLN A 74 8.66 -10.48 17.28
C GLN A 74 9.40 -10.16 15.97
N HIS A 75 8.98 -9.11 15.24
CA HIS A 75 9.65 -8.67 14.01
C HIS A 75 10.74 -7.62 14.22
N LEU A 76 10.98 -7.15 15.45
CA LEU A 76 12.03 -6.16 15.76
C LEU A 76 13.41 -6.78 16.02
N SER A 77 13.56 -8.10 15.84
CA SER A 77 14.88 -8.75 15.92
C SER A 77 15.80 -8.16 14.84
N PRO A 78 16.96 -7.56 15.17
CA PRO A 78 17.80 -6.81 14.23
C PRO A 78 18.50 -7.63 13.12
N GLY A 79 18.13 -8.89 12.92
CA GLY A 79 18.65 -9.72 11.83
C GLY A 79 17.86 -9.41 10.55
N GLY A 80 18.50 -8.78 9.57
CA GLY A 80 17.92 -8.31 8.31
C GLY A 80 17.25 -9.38 7.44
N GLU A 81 17.02 -9.07 6.16
CA GLU A 81 16.21 -9.80 5.16
C GLU A 81 16.26 -11.35 5.17
N ALA A 82 17.33 -11.97 5.68
CA ALA A 82 17.36 -13.41 5.98
C ALA A 82 16.19 -13.88 6.87
N ALA A 83 15.76 -13.06 7.83
CA ALA A 83 14.60 -13.36 8.69
C ALA A 83 13.26 -13.35 7.93
N ALA A 84 13.17 -12.73 6.75
CA ALA A 84 11.98 -12.78 5.91
C ALA A 84 11.82 -14.13 5.20
N HIS A 85 12.93 -14.84 4.94
CA HIS A 85 12.87 -16.22 4.44
C HIS A 85 12.39 -17.18 5.52
N ASP A 86 12.86 -17.02 6.77
CA ASP A 86 12.37 -17.77 7.93
C ASP A 86 10.90 -17.47 8.24
N ALA A 87 10.41 -16.28 7.86
CA ALA A 87 9.00 -15.93 8.02
C ALA A 87 8.04 -16.86 7.25
N ALA A 88 8.49 -17.47 6.14
CA ALA A 88 7.67 -18.41 5.36
C ALA A 88 7.40 -19.74 6.09
N GLU A 89 8.20 -20.06 7.12
CA GLU A 89 8.04 -21.27 7.94
C GLU A 89 7.38 -20.99 9.30
N GLN A 90 6.97 -19.74 9.55
CA GLN A 90 6.28 -19.42 10.78
C GLN A 90 4.95 -20.16 10.85
N THR A 91 4.76 -20.90 11.92
CA THR A 91 3.51 -21.56 12.24
C THR A 91 2.92 -20.98 13.52
N ARG A 92 1.60 -21.00 13.63
CA ARG A 92 0.87 -20.72 14.86
C ARG A 92 0.39 -22.02 15.48
N SER A 93 0.59 -22.15 16.78
CA SER A 93 0.00 -23.21 17.60
C SER A 93 -1.20 -22.73 18.41
N TRP A 94 -1.48 -21.42 18.41
CA TRP A 94 -2.63 -20.83 19.09
C TRP A 94 -3.88 -20.89 18.22
N VAL A 95 -5.05 -20.88 18.87
CA VAL A 95 -6.37 -21.00 18.23
C VAL A 95 -6.94 -19.64 17.85
N HIS A 96 -7.27 -19.46 16.58
CA HIS A 96 -7.92 -18.28 16.04
C HIS A 96 -9.45 -18.45 16.06
N PRO A 97 -10.21 -17.55 16.72
CA PRO A 97 -11.63 -17.76 17.05
C PRO A 97 -12.54 -17.88 15.82
N ILE A 98 -12.16 -17.28 14.70
CA ILE A 98 -12.93 -17.32 13.44
C ILE A 98 -12.45 -18.45 12.53
N ILE A 99 -11.16 -18.41 12.16
CA ILE A 99 -10.56 -19.32 11.18
C ILE A 99 -10.62 -20.78 11.65
N ASP A 100 -10.31 -21.03 12.93
CA ASP A 100 -10.21 -22.40 13.44
C ASP A 100 -11.56 -23.02 13.73
N VAL A 101 -12.56 -22.21 14.06
CA VAL A 101 -13.95 -22.68 14.15
C VAL A 101 -14.44 -23.13 12.77
N ARG A 102 -14.23 -22.32 11.73
CA ARG A 102 -14.73 -22.63 10.38
C ARG A 102 -14.12 -23.86 9.74
N ARG A 103 -12.84 -24.10 9.98
CA ARG A 103 -12.16 -25.31 9.49
C ARG A 103 -12.41 -26.53 10.38
N HIS A 104 -13.12 -26.37 11.50
CA HIS A 104 -13.25 -27.38 12.55
C HIS A 104 -11.89 -27.90 13.03
N ALA A 105 -11.01 -26.98 13.44
CA ALA A 105 -9.64 -27.30 13.80
C ALA A 105 -9.58 -28.30 14.95
N GLU A 106 -8.65 -29.23 14.84
CA GLU A 106 -8.34 -30.12 15.95
C GLU A 106 -7.44 -29.39 16.95
N VAL A 107 -7.82 -29.47 18.21
CA VAL A 107 -7.20 -28.76 19.32
C VAL A 107 -6.91 -29.70 20.48
N VAL A 108 -5.98 -29.29 21.33
CA VAL A 108 -5.67 -29.93 22.59
C VAL A 108 -5.82 -28.91 23.72
N GLU A 109 -6.38 -29.35 24.84
CA GLU A 109 -6.44 -28.53 26.05
C GLU A 109 -5.10 -28.60 26.80
N LEU A 110 -4.53 -27.45 27.09
CA LEU A 110 -3.38 -27.30 27.97
C LEU A 110 -3.85 -27.47 29.41
N VAL A 111 -3.55 -28.64 29.98
CA VAL A 111 -3.74 -28.94 31.39
C VAL A 111 -2.41 -28.72 32.11
N PRO A 112 -2.30 -27.71 33.01
CA PRO A 112 -1.03 -27.38 33.66
C PRO A 112 -0.40 -28.54 34.45
N THR A 113 -1.22 -29.46 34.93
CA THR A 113 -0.82 -30.54 35.83
C THR A 113 -0.43 -31.84 35.13
N SER A 114 -0.69 -32.00 33.84
CA SER A 114 -0.36 -33.22 33.10
C SER A 114 -0.06 -32.92 31.62
N PRO A 115 1.19 -32.57 31.27
CA PRO A 115 1.55 -32.23 29.89
C PRO A 115 1.44 -33.42 28.92
N ASN A 116 1.39 -34.65 29.43
CA ASN A 116 1.38 -35.87 28.61
C ASN A 116 -0.04 -36.38 28.30
N ALA A 117 -1.07 -35.92 29.02
CA ALA A 117 -2.45 -36.31 28.76
C ALA A 117 -3.16 -35.22 27.95
N SER A 118 -3.01 -35.27 26.62
CA SER A 118 -3.76 -34.38 25.72
C SER A 118 -5.01 -35.09 25.22
N VAL A 119 -6.18 -34.53 25.54
CA VAL A 119 -7.44 -34.96 24.93
C VAL A 119 -7.54 -34.29 23.57
N ARG A 120 -7.71 -35.10 22.51
CA ARG A 120 -7.92 -34.61 21.16
C ARG A 120 -9.35 -34.12 21.01
N LEU A 121 -9.48 -32.83 20.76
CA LEU A 121 -10.75 -32.13 20.67
C LEU A 121 -10.89 -31.50 19.29
N ARG A 122 -12.12 -31.17 18.91
CA ARG A 122 -12.46 -30.43 17.69
C ARG A 122 -13.17 -29.15 18.09
N LEU A 123 -12.67 -28.02 17.64
CA LEU A 123 -13.30 -26.71 17.90
C LEU A 123 -14.51 -26.54 16.97
N VAL A 124 -15.69 -26.33 17.55
CA VAL A 124 -16.96 -26.21 16.79
C VAL A 124 -17.60 -24.84 16.87
N ALA A 125 -17.35 -24.09 17.94
CA ALA A 125 -17.81 -22.71 18.08
C ALA A 125 -16.95 -21.94 19.09
N VAL A 126 -17.15 -20.63 19.16
CA VAL A 126 -16.61 -19.77 20.22
C VAL A 126 -17.76 -19.03 20.89
N LYS A 127 -17.71 -18.95 22.21
CA LYS A 127 -18.63 -18.21 23.06
C LYS A 127 -17.88 -17.08 23.76
N HIS A 128 -18.44 -15.89 23.71
CA HIS A 128 -17.92 -14.74 24.44
C HIS A 128 -18.43 -14.77 25.89
N ALA A 129 -17.51 -14.72 26.86
CA ALA A 129 -17.78 -14.53 28.29
C ALA A 129 -17.15 -13.19 28.75
N PRO A 130 -17.58 -12.58 29.86
CA PRO A 130 -16.98 -11.35 30.36
C PRO A 130 -15.47 -11.53 30.60
N GLY A 131 -14.65 -10.86 29.79
CA GLY A 131 -13.19 -10.89 29.87
C GLY A 131 -12.51 -12.10 29.21
N GLU A 132 -13.24 -13.02 28.58
CA GLU A 132 -12.67 -14.25 28.04
C GLU A 132 -13.42 -14.81 26.82
N LEU A 133 -12.69 -15.42 25.90
CA LEU A 133 -13.25 -16.22 24.80
C LEU A 133 -13.15 -17.71 25.13
N LEU A 134 -14.29 -18.40 25.07
CA LEU A 134 -14.40 -19.83 25.37
C LEU A 134 -14.65 -20.60 24.07
N GLY A 135 -13.78 -21.55 23.73
CA GLY A 135 -14.01 -22.55 22.69
C GLY A 135 -15.03 -23.59 23.13
N VAL A 136 -16.03 -23.82 22.30
CA VAL A 136 -16.93 -24.97 22.39
C VAL A 136 -16.29 -26.09 21.58
N VAL A 137 -16.08 -27.24 22.22
CA VAL A 137 -15.30 -28.35 21.68
C VAL A 137 -16.06 -29.65 21.75
N GLU A 138 -15.74 -30.57 20.84
CA GLU A 138 -16.27 -31.94 20.79
C GLU A 138 -15.12 -32.95 20.70
N PRO A 139 -15.25 -34.20 21.15
CA PRO A 139 -14.21 -35.22 20.97
C PRO A 139 -13.94 -35.47 19.47
N ALA A 140 -12.68 -35.38 19.04
CA ALA A 140 -12.33 -35.48 17.62
C ALA A 140 -12.62 -36.86 17.00
N ASP A 141 -12.53 -37.93 17.81
CA ASP A 141 -12.69 -39.32 17.39
C ASP A 141 -14.16 -39.81 17.45
N SER A 142 -15.13 -38.90 17.58
CA SER A 142 -16.57 -39.22 17.60
C SER A 142 -17.13 -39.49 16.19
N THR A 143 -16.62 -40.52 15.52
CA THR A 143 -17.10 -40.92 14.19
C THR A 143 -18.42 -41.69 14.27
N GLY A 144 -19.53 -40.96 14.44
CA GLY A 144 -20.85 -41.41 14.00
C GLY A 144 -21.72 -42.20 14.99
N ASP A 145 -21.29 -42.37 16.23
CA ASP A 145 -22.14 -42.99 17.24
C ASP A 145 -23.19 -41.98 17.74
N VAL A 146 -24.48 -42.25 17.51
CA VAL A 146 -25.58 -41.32 17.84
C VAL A 146 -25.61 -41.00 19.34
N ASN A 147 -25.11 -41.92 20.17
CA ASN A 147 -24.94 -41.70 21.62
C ASN A 147 -23.77 -40.76 21.96
N ALA A 148 -22.77 -40.63 21.10
CA ALA A 148 -21.64 -39.70 21.32
C ALA A 148 -22.07 -38.23 21.15
N ALA A 149 -23.08 -37.93 20.34
CA ALA A 149 -23.61 -36.57 20.19
C ALA A 149 -24.28 -36.05 21.48
N ALA A 150 -24.92 -36.94 22.26
CA ALA A 150 -25.48 -36.59 23.56
C ALA A 150 -24.40 -36.36 24.63
N VAL A 151 -23.24 -37.01 24.51
CA VAL A 151 -22.09 -36.77 25.40
C VAL A 151 -21.32 -35.52 25.00
N ALA A 152 -21.19 -35.23 23.69
CA ALA A 152 -20.50 -34.04 23.18
C ALA A 152 -21.14 -32.72 23.67
N SER A 153 -22.46 -32.71 23.89
CA SER A 153 -23.18 -31.56 24.45
C SER A 153 -22.91 -31.30 25.95
N SER A 154 -22.12 -32.15 26.61
CA SER A 154 -21.79 -32.04 28.04
C SER A 154 -20.41 -31.45 28.36
N LEU A 155 -19.51 -31.30 27.37
CA LEU A 155 -18.20 -30.71 27.65
C LEU A 155 -18.34 -29.22 27.97
N PRO A 156 -17.79 -28.75 29.11
CA PRO A 156 -17.81 -27.33 29.42
C PRO A 156 -16.97 -26.56 28.39
N PRO A 157 -17.39 -25.35 27.97
CA PRO A 157 -16.57 -24.49 27.13
C PRO A 157 -15.20 -24.24 27.77
N ILE A 158 -14.14 -24.33 26.97
CA ILE A 158 -12.74 -24.22 27.42
C ILE A 158 -12.20 -22.86 26.99
N SER A 159 -11.45 -22.17 27.85
CA SER A 159 -10.72 -20.96 27.47
C SER A 159 -9.90 -21.14 26.20
N LEU A 160 -10.04 -20.26 25.20
CA LEU A 160 -9.20 -20.28 24.00
C LEU A 160 -7.71 -20.16 24.34
N ALA A 161 -7.36 -19.44 25.42
CA ALA A 161 -5.98 -19.31 25.89
C ALA A 161 -5.40 -20.65 26.39
N ARG A 162 -6.27 -21.59 26.76
CA ARG A 162 -5.92 -22.96 27.17
C ARG A 162 -6.00 -23.95 26.01
N LEU A 163 -6.39 -23.53 24.81
CA LEU A 163 -6.42 -24.40 23.64
C LEU A 163 -5.19 -24.16 22.76
N ARG A 164 -4.64 -25.24 22.22
CA ARG A 164 -3.62 -25.20 21.16
C ARG A 164 -4.08 -26.04 19.98
N LEU A 165 -3.67 -25.65 18.78
CA LEU A 165 -3.84 -26.48 17.60
C LEU A 165 -3.04 -27.78 17.75
N LEU A 166 -3.66 -28.92 17.42
CA LEU A 166 -2.99 -30.21 17.41
C LEU A 166 -1.86 -30.23 16.36
N ALA A 167 -2.14 -29.70 15.17
CA ALA A 167 -1.17 -29.47 14.12
C ALA A 167 -0.95 -27.96 13.97
N PRO A 168 0.30 -27.45 14.12
CA PRO A 168 0.59 -26.05 13.88
C PRO A 168 0.15 -25.62 12.49
N GLU A 169 -0.50 -24.47 12.39
CA GLU A 169 -0.99 -23.92 11.13
C GLU A 169 0.02 -22.90 10.59
N PRO A 170 0.40 -22.93 9.30
CA PRO A 170 1.24 -21.89 8.71
C PRO A 170 0.63 -20.48 8.83
N LEU A 171 1.45 -19.49 9.13
CA LEU A 171 1.13 -18.08 8.96
C LEU A 171 1.44 -17.69 7.52
N TYR A 172 0.40 -17.49 6.71
CA TYR A 172 0.55 -17.35 5.26
C TYR A 172 0.95 -15.92 4.87
N HIS A 173 2.12 -15.43 5.31
CA HIS A 173 2.60 -14.07 5.02
C HIS A 173 2.65 -13.76 3.52
N ASP A 174 2.13 -12.59 3.14
CA ASP A 174 2.17 -12.09 1.76
C ASP A 174 2.28 -10.55 1.76
N ALA A 175 2.86 -10.01 0.69
CA ALA A 175 3.11 -8.57 0.55
C ALA A 175 1.84 -7.78 0.21
N LEU A 176 0.90 -8.37 -0.54
CA LEU A 176 -0.34 -7.71 -0.94
C LEU A 176 -1.51 -8.12 -0.05
N LEU A 177 -1.65 -9.39 0.29
CA LEU A 177 -2.75 -9.86 1.12
C LEU A 177 -2.35 -9.87 2.61
N PRO A 178 -3.06 -9.12 3.48
CA PRO A 178 -2.68 -8.92 4.87
C PRO A 178 -2.84 -10.20 5.69
N ALA A 179 -1.95 -10.38 6.66
CA ALA A 179 -2.07 -11.43 7.68
C ALA A 179 -3.14 -11.09 8.70
N VAL A 180 -4.41 -11.12 8.28
CA VAL A 180 -5.54 -10.95 9.21
C VAL A 180 -5.53 -12.01 10.31
N GLU A 181 -4.96 -13.19 10.06
CA GLU A 181 -4.75 -14.21 11.09
C GLU A 181 -3.59 -13.93 12.04
N ALA A 182 -2.80 -12.88 11.80
CA ALA A 182 -1.77 -12.39 12.73
C ALA A 182 -2.27 -11.22 13.59
N ILE A 183 -3.45 -10.66 13.29
CA ILE A 183 -4.15 -9.77 14.22
C ILE A 183 -4.40 -10.60 15.48
N GLU A 184 -4.10 -10.04 16.66
CA GLU A 184 -4.04 -10.79 17.93
C GLU A 184 -5.18 -11.81 18.07
N PRO A 185 -4.94 -13.00 18.67
CA PRO A 185 -5.86 -14.14 18.73
C PRO A 185 -7.29 -13.86 19.23
N HIS A 186 -7.58 -12.65 19.70
CA HIS A 186 -8.84 -12.24 20.31
C HIS A 186 -9.43 -10.96 19.70
N ARG A 187 -8.85 -10.41 18.63
CA ARG A 187 -9.32 -9.18 17.99
C ARG A 187 -9.70 -9.46 16.54
N ALA A 188 -10.95 -9.18 16.17
CA ALA A 188 -11.28 -9.02 14.77
C ALA A 188 -10.76 -7.67 14.27
N SER A 189 -10.62 -7.55 12.95
CA SER A 189 -10.25 -6.29 12.32
C SER A 189 -11.21 -5.18 12.72
N LYS A 190 -10.68 -4.17 13.43
CA LYS A 190 -11.48 -3.02 13.89
C LYS A 190 -11.90 -2.17 12.69
N ASN A 191 -10.99 -1.99 11.74
CA ASN A 191 -11.23 -1.18 10.55
C ASN A 191 -12.31 -1.79 9.65
N MET A 192 -12.28 -3.12 9.43
CA MET A 192 -13.36 -3.79 8.69
C MET A 192 -14.69 -3.71 9.45
N LEU A 193 -14.69 -3.91 10.78
CA LEU A 193 -15.90 -3.79 11.59
C LEU A 193 -16.54 -2.40 11.46
N ASP A 194 -15.75 -1.35 11.60
CA ASP A 194 -16.22 0.04 11.51
C ASP A 194 -16.72 0.36 10.09
N LEU A 195 -16.05 -0.15 9.04
CA LEU A 195 -16.54 -0.02 7.66
C LEU A 195 -17.85 -0.74 7.41
N TRP A 196 -18.01 -1.97 7.90
CA TRP A 196 -19.27 -2.69 7.82
C TRP A 196 -20.38 -1.97 8.59
N LEU A 197 -20.08 -1.46 9.78
CA LEU A 197 -21.00 -0.65 10.56
C LEU A 197 -21.43 0.61 9.82
N ASN A 198 -20.50 1.33 9.20
CA ASN A 198 -20.79 2.52 8.41
C ASN A 198 -21.69 2.19 7.21
N LYS A 199 -21.38 1.12 6.48
CA LYS A 199 -22.22 0.63 5.35
C LYS A 199 -23.62 0.20 5.82
N LEU A 200 -23.74 -0.46 6.97
CA LEU A 200 -25.03 -0.89 7.54
C LEU A 200 -25.84 0.26 8.14
N CYS A 201 -25.17 1.30 8.65
CA CYS A 201 -25.79 2.48 9.26
C CYS A 201 -26.09 3.60 8.27
N GLY A 202 -25.70 3.46 7.00
CA GLY A 202 -25.99 4.41 5.93
C GLY A 202 -27.47 4.79 5.81
N ALA A 203 -27.74 5.95 5.22
CA ALA A 203 -29.04 6.63 5.24
C ALA A 203 -30.24 5.74 4.88
N ALA A 204 -30.07 4.82 3.92
CA ALA A 204 -31.10 3.88 3.49
C ALA A 204 -31.62 2.94 4.60
N ASN A 205 -30.85 2.74 5.67
CA ASN A 205 -31.13 1.76 6.72
C ASN A 205 -31.35 2.35 8.10
N LYS A 206 -31.33 3.68 8.26
CA LYS A 206 -31.22 4.30 9.59
C LYS A 206 -32.30 3.79 10.57
N MET A 207 -33.50 3.47 10.08
CA MET A 207 -34.66 3.05 10.87
C MET A 207 -35.08 1.57 10.75
N SER A 208 -34.47 0.76 9.88
CA SER A 208 -34.97 -0.60 9.59
C SER A 208 -34.59 -1.65 10.63
N THR A 209 -33.47 -1.46 11.33
CA THR A 209 -32.94 -2.37 12.35
C THR A 209 -32.29 -1.59 13.49
N SER A 210 -32.30 -2.16 14.69
CA SER A 210 -31.64 -1.56 15.85
C SER A 210 -30.13 -1.49 15.65
N PHE A 211 -29.46 -0.51 16.28
CA PHE A 211 -28.01 -0.40 16.22
C PHE A 211 -27.30 -1.68 16.71
N ASN A 212 -27.82 -2.35 17.74
CA ASN A 212 -27.27 -3.60 18.24
C ASN A 212 -27.35 -4.75 17.21
N GLN A 213 -28.46 -4.83 16.45
CA GLN A 213 -28.57 -5.80 15.35
C GLN A 213 -27.58 -5.50 14.23
N LYS A 214 -27.42 -4.22 13.85
CA LYS A 214 -26.43 -3.80 12.85
C LYS A 214 -25.02 -4.12 13.31
N ARG A 215 -24.69 -3.83 14.57
CA ARG A 215 -23.38 -4.17 15.16
C ARG A 215 -23.13 -5.67 15.13
N LYS A 216 -24.09 -6.49 15.57
CA LYS A 216 -23.97 -7.95 15.49
C LYS A 216 -23.76 -8.43 14.06
N LYS A 217 -24.48 -7.85 13.09
CA LYS A 217 -24.32 -8.19 11.67
C LYS A 217 -22.96 -7.74 11.12
N ALA A 218 -22.47 -6.57 11.50
CA ALA A 218 -21.14 -6.09 11.12
C ALA A 218 -20.04 -7.03 11.62
N TRP A 219 -20.11 -7.48 12.88
CA TRP A 219 -19.21 -8.51 13.41
C TRP A 219 -19.23 -9.79 12.59
N GLN A 220 -20.42 -10.30 12.26
CA GLN A 220 -20.54 -11.48 11.40
C GLN A 220 -19.90 -11.27 10.03
N LEU A 221 -20.08 -10.10 9.41
CA LEU A 221 -19.47 -9.79 8.12
C LEU A 221 -17.95 -9.64 8.21
N THR A 222 -17.43 -9.11 9.32
CA THR A 222 -15.99 -9.09 9.60
C THR A 222 -15.45 -10.52 9.70
N ASP A 223 -16.15 -11.42 10.40
CA ASP A 223 -15.75 -12.83 10.51
C ASP A 223 -15.73 -13.53 9.15
N GLU A 224 -16.75 -13.31 8.32
CA GLU A 224 -16.80 -13.81 6.94
C GLU A 224 -15.61 -13.28 6.12
N ALA A 225 -15.37 -11.97 6.16
CA ALA A 225 -14.27 -11.33 5.43
C ALA A 225 -12.91 -11.88 5.88
N THR A 226 -12.65 -11.97 7.19
CA THR A 226 -11.42 -12.56 7.73
C THR A 226 -11.19 -13.97 7.19
N TYR A 227 -12.23 -14.78 7.09
CA TYR A 227 -12.11 -16.13 6.51
C TYR A 227 -11.83 -16.11 5.00
N VAL A 228 -12.48 -15.21 4.24
CA VAL A 228 -12.20 -15.00 2.81
C VAL A 228 -10.71 -14.69 2.58
N PHE A 229 -10.15 -13.75 3.36
CA PHE A 229 -8.73 -13.40 3.30
C PHE A 229 -7.83 -14.61 3.61
N TYR A 230 -8.12 -15.34 4.69
CA TYR A 230 -7.36 -16.53 5.06
C TYR A 230 -7.34 -17.59 3.94
N VAL A 231 -8.50 -17.91 3.36
CA VAL A 231 -8.62 -18.91 2.28
C VAL A 231 -7.84 -18.46 1.04
N ALA A 232 -7.96 -17.19 0.65
CA ALA A 232 -7.25 -16.66 -0.50
C ALA A 232 -5.73 -16.73 -0.32
N ARG A 233 -5.23 -16.40 0.88
CA ARG A 233 -3.79 -16.41 1.20
C ARG A 233 -3.21 -17.81 1.24
N ARG A 234 -3.92 -18.76 1.84
CA ARG A 234 -3.53 -20.17 1.80
C ARG A 234 -3.41 -20.66 0.36
N ARG A 235 -4.42 -20.43 -0.48
CA ARG A 235 -4.39 -20.82 -1.89
C ARG A 235 -3.26 -20.14 -2.66
N LEU A 236 -3.01 -18.86 -2.40
CA LEU A 236 -1.92 -18.12 -3.00
C LEU A 236 -0.56 -18.73 -2.60
N ALA A 237 -0.35 -19.02 -1.32
CA ALA A 237 0.88 -19.64 -0.82
C ALA A 237 1.14 -21.01 -1.45
N GLU A 238 0.11 -21.87 -1.53
CA GLU A 238 0.17 -23.17 -2.21
C GLU A 238 0.57 -23.01 -3.69
N ARG A 239 -0.05 -22.05 -4.41
CA ARG A 239 0.28 -21.76 -5.82
C ARG A 239 1.71 -21.22 -5.99
N LEU A 240 2.14 -20.30 -5.13
CA LEU A 240 3.49 -19.75 -5.16
C LEU A 240 4.54 -20.85 -4.88
N GLN A 241 4.27 -21.76 -3.96
CA GLN A 241 5.15 -22.90 -3.69
C GLN A 241 5.29 -23.81 -4.91
N VAL A 242 4.19 -24.11 -5.61
CA VAL A 242 4.24 -24.88 -6.86
C VAL A 242 5.06 -24.16 -7.93
N VAL A 243 4.82 -22.85 -8.14
CA VAL A 243 5.57 -22.04 -9.11
C VAL A 243 7.06 -22.01 -8.80
N ARG A 244 7.44 -21.86 -7.53
CA ARG A 244 8.84 -21.85 -7.09
C ARG A 244 9.49 -23.22 -7.29
N LYS A 245 8.83 -24.30 -6.86
CA LYS A 245 9.32 -25.66 -7.07
C LYS A 245 9.57 -25.98 -8.54
N MET A 246 8.61 -25.63 -9.41
CA MET A 246 8.76 -25.84 -10.85
C MET A 246 9.91 -25.03 -11.46
N LYS A 247 10.20 -23.83 -10.92
CA LYS A 247 11.35 -23.02 -11.32
C LYS A 247 12.67 -23.70 -10.90
N ASP A 248 12.72 -24.25 -9.70
CA ASP A 248 13.91 -24.91 -9.14
C ASP A 248 14.21 -26.25 -9.86
N ASP A 249 13.18 -27.02 -10.20
CA ASP A 249 13.29 -28.29 -10.93
C ASP A 249 13.79 -28.09 -12.38
N CYS A 250 13.59 -26.91 -12.95
CA CYS A 250 13.90 -26.58 -14.35
C CYS A 250 15.20 -25.77 -14.49
N ALA A 251 16.34 -26.33 -14.07
CA ALA A 251 17.64 -25.64 -14.04
C ALA A 251 18.10 -25.04 -15.39
N ALA A 252 17.65 -25.58 -16.53
CA ALA A 252 18.09 -25.15 -17.85
C ALA A 252 17.20 -24.08 -18.51
N ARG A 253 15.86 -24.13 -18.28
CA ARG A 253 14.91 -23.17 -18.88
C ARG A 253 13.60 -23.18 -18.08
N PRO A 254 13.08 -22.01 -17.67
CA PRO A 254 11.85 -21.97 -16.89
C PRO A 254 10.66 -22.55 -17.67
N PRO A 255 9.71 -23.20 -16.98
CA PRO A 255 8.53 -23.84 -17.58
C PRO A 255 7.63 -22.84 -18.33
N TRP A 256 7.71 -21.55 -18.00
CA TRP A 256 7.02 -20.45 -18.64
C TRP A 256 8.00 -19.32 -18.97
N GLU A 257 7.68 -18.58 -20.01
CA GLU A 257 8.36 -17.33 -20.35
C GLU A 257 7.41 -16.15 -20.13
N ILE A 258 7.94 -15.07 -19.57
CA ILE A 258 7.20 -13.84 -19.36
C ILE A 258 7.83 -12.74 -20.20
N HIS A 259 7.04 -12.24 -21.14
CA HIS A 259 7.41 -11.12 -22.00
C HIS A 259 6.59 -9.91 -21.58
N VAL A 260 7.25 -8.81 -21.23
CA VAL A 260 6.60 -7.56 -20.86
C VAL A 260 6.96 -6.52 -21.90
N CYS A 261 5.96 -5.88 -22.50
CA CYS A 261 6.15 -4.79 -23.45
C CYS A 261 5.19 -3.63 -23.17
N VAL A 262 5.41 -2.50 -23.84
CA VAL A 262 4.49 -1.35 -23.82
C VAL A 262 3.91 -1.19 -25.22
N GLU A 263 2.59 -1.14 -25.30
CA GLU A 263 1.86 -0.76 -26.50
C GLU A 263 1.38 0.68 -26.34
N THR A 264 1.74 1.54 -27.30
CA THR A 264 1.37 2.96 -27.35
C THR A 264 1.37 3.44 -28.79
N GLU A 265 0.53 4.42 -29.12
CA GLU A 265 0.57 5.11 -30.42
C GLU A 265 1.67 6.21 -30.42
N ASP A 266 2.01 6.74 -29.24
CA ASP A 266 3.12 7.69 -29.06
C ASP A 266 4.52 7.07 -29.22
N ALA A 267 5.11 7.27 -30.41
CA ALA A 267 6.49 6.86 -30.70
C ALA A 267 7.53 7.55 -29.80
N ARG A 268 7.25 8.77 -29.30
CA ARG A 268 8.18 9.51 -28.43
C ARG A 268 8.26 8.87 -27.05
N LEU A 269 7.17 8.30 -26.56
CA LEU A 269 7.16 7.52 -25.32
C LEU A 269 8.10 6.31 -25.44
N LEU A 270 8.03 5.56 -26.54
CA LEU A 270 8.91 4.41 -26.76
C LEU A 270 10.39 4.81 -26.84
N GLU A 271 10.69 5.91 -27.55
CA GLU A 271 12.04 6.46 -27.61
C GLU A 271 12.56 6.89 -26.23
N ALA A 272 11.71 7.56 -25.45
CA ALA A 272 12.02 7.99 -24.08
C ALA A 272 12.26 6.82 -23.11
N LEU A 273 11.48 5.74 -23.22
CA LEU A 273 11.67 4.52 -22.40
C LEU A 273 12.88 3.69 -22.84
N GLY A 274 13.36 3.87 -24.08
CA GLY A 274 14.60 3.30 -24.58
C GLY A 274 15.84 4.12 -24.21
N SER A 275 15.68 5.38 -23.83
CA SER A 275 16.77 6.28 -23.48
C SER A 275 17.24 6.09 -22.04
N ALA A 276 18.55 6.13 -21.79
CA ALA A 276 19.09 6.18 -20.44
C ALA A 276 18.94 7.57 -19.79
N ALA A 277 18.61 8.60 -20.56
CA ALA A 277 18.40 9.95 -20.05
C ALA A 277 16.99 10.06 -19.44
N PRO A 278 16.83 10.72 -18.27
CA PRO A 278 15.51 10.98 -17.72
C PRO A 278 14.72 11.84 -18.73
N PRO A 279 13.53 11.39 -19.15
CA PRO A 279 12.74 12.13 -20.12
C PRO A 279 12.21 13.43 -19.52
N THR A 280 12.20 14.49 -20.32
CA THR A 280 11.49 15.73 -19.98
C THR A 280 10.05 15.60 -20.46
N PRO A 281 9.05 15.51 -19.58
CA PRO A 281 7.66 15.41 -20.00
C PRO A 281 7.26 16.70 -20.73
N THR A 282 6.72 16.58 -21.94
CA THR A 282 6.07 17.69 -22.65
C THR A 282 4.57 17.64 -22.40
N ALA A 283 3.90 18.79 -22.39
CA ALA A 283 2.48 18.88 -22.02
C ALA A 283 1.51 18.19 -23.01
N ASP A 284 1.97 17.78 -24.19
CA ASP A 284 1.13 17.27 -25.27
C ASP A 284 1.00 15.74 -25.32
N THR A 285 1.68 14.99 -24.43
CA THR A 285 1.65 13.51 -24.42
C THR A 285 0.44 12.97 -23.64
N ALA A 286 -0.77 13.30 -24.09
CA ALA A 286 -2.01 12.93 -23.41
C ALA A 286 -2.47 11.48 -23.68
N GLU A 287 -1.61 10.64 -24.26
CA GLU A 287 -1.96 9.29 -24.69
C GLU A 287 -1.86 8.25 -23.57
N THR A 288 -2.73 7.24 -23.65
CA THR A 288 -2.71 6.09 -22.75
C THR A 288 -1.74 5.04 -23.28
N ALA A 289 -0.81 4.61 -22.45
CA ALA A 289 0.04 3.47 -22.73
C ALA A 289 -0.57 2.20 -22.11
N ILE A 290 -0.25 1.05 -22.68
CA ILE A 290 -0.72 -0.25 -22.19
C ILE A 290 0.50 -1.10 -21.91
N VAL A 291 0.71 -1.46 -20.65
CA VAL A 291 1.71 -2.47 -20.29
C VAL A 291 1.11 -3.84 -20.57
N VAL A 292 1.75 -4.59 -21.46
CA VAL A 292 1.29 -5.90 -21.88
C VAL A 292 2.19 -6.97 -21.26
N VAL A 293 1.58 -7.88 -20.52
CA VAL A 293 2.24 -9.03 -19.91
C VAL A 293 1.78 -10.28 -20.63
N ASN A 294 2.68 -10.90 -21.40
CA ASN A 294 2.44 -12.17 -22.07
C ASN A 294 3.10 -13.29 -21.27
N VAL A 295 2.28 -14.24 -20.81
CA VAL A 295 2.74 -15.50 -20.24
C VAL A 295 2.65 -16.55 -21.34
N VAL A 296 3.81 -17.03 -21.77
CA VAL A 296 3.96 -17.99 -22.86
C VAL A 296 4.35 -19.34 -22.28
N ARG A 297 3.77 -20.41 -22.82
CA ARG A 297 4.17 -21.78 -22.49
C ARG A 297 5.63 -21.99 -22.91
N GLY A 298 6.51 -22.23 -21.94
CA GLY A 298 7.90 -22.60 -22.15
C GLY A 298 8.02 -24.12 -22.25
N SER A 299 8.89 -24.71 -21.41
CA SER A 299 9.05 -26.16 -21.29
C SER A 299 7.96 -26.85 -20.45
N ALA A 300 6.98 -26.13 -19.92
CA ALA A 300 5.92 -26.69 -19.08
C ALA A 300 5.18 -27.85 -19.74
N SER A 301 4.85 -28.87 -18.93
CA SER A 301 3.91 -29.92 -19.32
C SER A 301 2.54 -29.31 -19.67
N ALA A 302 1.72 -30.06 -20.42
CA ALA A 302 0.40 -29.57 -20.79
C ALA A 302 -0.49 -29.36 -19.57
N ASP A 303 -0.37 -30.22 -18.56
CA ASP A 303 -1.17 -30.18 -17.33
C ASP A 303 -0.75 -29.05 -16.40
N ASP A 304 0.56 -28.80 -16.25
CA ASP A 304 1.07 -27.67 -15.47
C ASP A 304 0.65 -26.34 -16.11
N TRP A 305 0.74 -26.26 -17.45
CA TRP A 305 0.28 -25.09 -18.18
C TRP A 305 -1.23 -24.88 -18.07
N ALA A 306 -2.02 -25.95 -18.14
CA ALA A 306 -3.46 -25.89 -17.95
C ALA A 306 -3.82 -25.44 -16.53
N SER A 307 -3.12 -25.95 -15.52
CA SER A 307 -3.30 -25.57 -14.11
C SER A 307 -2.98 -24.09 -13.88
N LEU A 308 -1.84 -23.62 -14.39
CA LEU A 308 -1.46 -22.21 -14.28
C LEU A 308 -2.46 -21.29 -14.97
N ARG A 309 -2.91 -21.64 -16.17
CA ARG A 309 -3.95 -20.86 -16.88
C ARG A 309 -5.27 -20.86 -16.12
N ALA A 310 -5.65 -21.97 -15.50
CA ALA A 310 -6.85 -22.04 -14.68
C ALA A 310 -6.73 -21.14 -13.44
N TRP A 311 -5.54 -21.05 -12.83
CA TRP A 311 -5.29 -20.13 -11.72
C TRP A 311 -5.35 -18.67 -12.15
N LEU A 312 -4.85 -18.36 -13.34
CA LEU A 312 -4.82 -17.02 -13.93
C LEU A 312 -6.04 -16.71 -14.82
N ALA A 313 -7.14 -17.44 -14.62
CA ALA A 313 -8.35 -17.22 -15.40
C ALA A 313 -8.86 -15.77 -15.22
N PRO A 314 -9.43 -15.16 -16.27
CA PRO A 314 -9.96 -13.82 -16.20
C PRO A 314 -11.04 -13.69 -15.11
N PRO A 315 -11.12 -12.54 -14.41
CA PRO A 315 -12.19 -12.26 -13.46
C PRO A 315 -13.55 -12.30 -14.15
N THR A 316 -14.59 -12.61 -13.36
CA THR A 316 -15.96 -12.63 -13.87
C THR A 316 -16.53 -11.23 -14.05
N SER A 317 -15.94 -10.21 -13.41
CA SER A 317 -16.42 -8.83 -13.45
C SER A 317 -15.33 -7.81 -13.82
N GLY A 318 -15.62 -7.00 -14.85
CA GLY A 318 -15.37 -5.56 -14.97
C GLY A 318 -14.04 -4.93 -14.56
N ALA A 319 -12.94 -5.67 -14.43
CA ALA A 319 -11.63 -5.10 -14.12
C ALA A 319 -11.13 -4.20 -15.26
N SER A 320 -10.40 -3.14 -14.91
CA SER A 320 -9.77 -2.27 -15.92
C SER A 320 -8.64 -2.98 -16.68
N VAL A 321 -8.09 -4.04 -16.09
CA VAL A 321 -7.09 -4.90 -16.70
C VAL A 321 -7.77 -5.92 -17.60
N VAL A 322 -7.42 -5.90 -18.88
CA VAL A 322 -8.02 -6.78 -19.88
C VAL A 322 -7.18 -8.05 -20.02
N TRP A 323 -7.85 -9.19 -19.91
CA TRP A 323 -7.26 -10.53 -20.06
C TRP A 323 -7.69 -11.12 -21.40
N ALA A 324 -6.77 -11.74 -22.12
CA ALA A 324 -7.04 -12.45 -23.36
C ALA A 324 -6.23 -13.74 -23.44
N LEU A 325 -6.87 -14.81 -23.92
CA LEU A 325 -6.19 -16.03 -24.33
C LEU A 325 -6.01 -15.97 -25.85
N CYS A 326 -4.77 -15.88 -26.30
CA CYS A 326 -4.43 -15.87 -27.73
C CYS A 326 -4.59 -17.27 -28.34
N GLU A 327 -4.69 -17.34 -29.68
CA GLU A 327 -4.86 -18.60 -30.43
C GLU A 327 -3.68 -19.57 -30.22
N ASP A 328 -2.47 -19.04 -29.99
CA ASP A 328 -1.26 -19.80 -29.66
C ASP A 328 -1.24 -20.32 -28.21
N GLY A 329 -2.29 -20.03 -27.43
CA GLY A 329 -2.40 -20.38 -26.03
C GLY A 329 -1.70 -19.41 -25.07
N THR A 330 -1.09 -18.34 -25.57
CA THR A 330 -0.48 -17.28 -24.75
C THR A 330 -1.54 -16.57 -23.91
N LEU A 331 -1.29 -16.42 -22.62
CA LEU A 331 -2.13 -15.59 -21.75
C LEU A 331 -1.60 -14.15 -21.76
N ARG A 332 -2.43 -13.22 -22.21
CA ARG A 332 -2.09 -11.80 -22.34
C ARG A 332 -2.90 -10.97 -21.36
N LEU A 333 -2.22 -10.22 -20.49
CA LEU A 333 -2.82 -9.12 -19.72
C LEU A 333 -2.43 -7.79 -20.34
N ARG A 334 -3.38 -6.86 -20.34
CA ARG A 334 -3.21 -5.47 -20.76
C ARG A 334 -3.55 -4.57 -19.58
N VAL A 335 -2.55 -3.90 -19.03
CA VAL A 335 -2.70 -3.02 -17.86
C VAL A 335 -2.55 -1.56 -18.31
N PRO A 336 -3.60 -0.74 -18.24
CA PRO A 336 -3.55 0.65 -18.69
C PRO A 336 -2.72 1.51 -17.74
N ILE A 337 -1.91 2.41 -18.31
CA ILE A 337 -1.15 3.42 -17.59
C ILE A 337 -1.12 4.72 -18.40
N ASP A 338 -1.12 5.85 -17.72
CA ASP A 338 -0.88 7.15 -18.35
C ASP A 338 0.59 7.30 -18.80
N ALA A 339 0.80 7.86 -19.99
CA ALA A 339 2.14 8.03 -20.53
C ALA A 339 3.03 8.91 -19.64
N ILE A 340 2.47 9.98 -19.05
CA ILE A 340 3.21 10.87 -18.13
C ILE A 340 3.57 10.11 -16.86
N ALA A 341 2.68 9.27 -16.33
CA ALA A 341 3.01 8.36 -15.23
C ALA A 341 4.20 7.46 -15.57
N ALA A 342 4.14 6.80 -16.72
CA ALA A 342 5.17 5.87 -17.18
C ALA A 342 6.53 6.57 -17.30
N LEU A 343 6.58 7.77 -17.88
CA LEU A 343 7.80 8.58 -18.00
C LEU A 343 8.35 9.00 -16.64
N ARG A 344 7.48 9.43 -15.70
CA ARG A 344 7.89 9.79 -14.33
C ARG A 344 8.46 8.59 -13.58
N LEU A 345 7.83 7.42 -13.69
CA LEU A 345 8.30 6.17 -13.09
C LEU A 345 9.62 5.72 -13.73
N HIS A 346 9.78 5.88 -15.04
CA HIS A 346 11.03 5.60 -15.74
C HIS A 346 12.17 6.50 -15.24
N ALA A 347 11.92 7.81 -15.12
CA ALA A 347 12.90 8.75 -14.56
C ALA A 347 13.31 8.37 -13.13
N ARG A 348 12.35 7.96 -12.29
CA ARG A 348 12.61 7.44 -10.93
C ARG A 348 13.46 6.17 -10.98
N PHE A 349 13.12 5.23 -11.86
CA PHE A 349 13.84 3.97 -12.03
C PHE A 349 15.30 4.20 -12.44
N VAL A 350 15.55 5.05 -13.45
CA VAL A 350 16.90 5.41 -13.91
C VAL A 350 17.71 6.05 -12.78
N VAL A 351 17.13 7.02 -12.05
CA VAL A 351 17.81 7.67 -10.92
C VAL A 351 18.15 6.65 -9.82
N SER A 352 17.25 5.70 -9.56
CA SER A 352 17.41 4.70 -8.50
C SER A 352 18.52 3.67 -8.76
N ARG A 353 18.76 3.35 -10.04
CA ARG A 353 19.70 2.31 -10.49
C ARG A 353 21.10 2.87 -10.79
N GLY A 354 21.21 4.19 -10.93
CA GLY A 354 22.43 4.84 -11.41
C GLY A 354 22.68 4.60 -12.89
N THR A 355 23.74 5.20 -13.44
CA THR A 355 24.06 5.21 -14.88
C THR A 355 24.66 3.90 -15.42
N ALA A 356 24.73 2.83 -14.62
CA ALA A 356 25.73 1.77 -14.81
C ALA A 356 25.30 0.56 -15.66
N THR A 357 24.08 0.46 -16.20
CA THR A 357 23.70 -0.74 -16.99
C THR A 357 22.75 -0.45 -18.15
N LEU A 358 23.13 -0.86 -19.36
CA LEU A 358 22.33 -0.82 -20.61
C LEU A 358 21.14 -1.82 -20.64
N ALA A 359 20.95 -2.63 -19.59
CA ALA A 359 19.80 -3.53 -19.43
C ALA A 359 18.57 -2.82 -18.83
N THR A 360 18.38 -1.52 -19.11
CA THR A 360 17.42 -0.67 -18.40
C THR A 360 15.97 -0.98 -18.75
N THR A 361 15.63 -1.11 -20.03
CA THR A 361 14.23 -1.12 -20.47
C THR A 361 13.50 -2.39 -20.02
N ASP A 362 14.04 -3.58 -20.26
CA ASP A 362 13.39 -4.83 -19.85
C ASP A 362 13.24 -4.93 -18.32
N CYS A 363 14.26 -4.51 -17.56
CA CYS A 363 14.17 -4.46 -16.10
C CYS A 363 13.14 -3.44 -15.62
N PHE A 364 13.09 -2.26 -16.24
CA PHE A 364 12.08 -1.24 -15.96
C PHE A 364 10.68 -1.77 -16.25
N LEU A 365 10.45 -2.37 -17.42
CA LEU A 365 9.13 -2.87 -17.80
C LEU A 365 8.64 -3.98 -16.86
N ARG A 366 9.52 -4.90 -16.46
CA ARG A 366 9.18 -5.91 -15.45
C ARG A 366 8.85 -5.28 -14.10
N ALA A 367 9.64 -4.33 -13.63
CA ALA A 367 9.37 -3.60 -12.38
C ALA A 367 8.05 -2.82 -12.46
N LEU A 368 7.78 -2.18 -13.61
CA LEU A 368 6.55 -1.43 -13.87
C LEU A 368 5.34 -2.36 -13.89
N ALA A 369 5.44 -3.53 -14.52
CA ALA A 369 4.37 -4.53 -14.51
C ALA A 369 4.07 -5.00 -13.09
N CYS A 370 5.09 -5.33 -12.29
CA CYS A 370 4.89 -5.72 -10.89
C CYS A 370 4.23 -4.60 -10.08
N LEU A 371 4.71 -3.36 -10.23
CA LEU A 371 4.13 -2.19 -9.57
C LEU A 371 2.65 -1.99 -9.92
N LEU A 372 2.32 -2.04 -11.21
CA LEU A 372 0.94 -1.85 -11.67
C LEU A 372 0.03 -2.97 -11.17
N LEU A 373 0.44 -4.24 -11.29
CA LEU A 373 -0.32 -5.37 -10.77
C LEU A 373 -0.56 -5.26 -9.27
N ARG A 374 0.44 -4.83 -8.50
CA ARG A 374 0.35 -4.63 -7.05
C ARG A 374 -0.70 -3.57 -6.70
N TYR A 375 -0.64 -2.39 -7.31
CA TYR A 375 -1.55 -1.29 -6.99
C TYR A 375 -2.95 -1.48 -7.58
N HIS A 376 -3.09 -2.12 -8.75
CA HIS A 376 -4.40 -2.58 -9.21
C HIS A 376 -4.99 -3.61 -8.26
N GLY A 377 -4.18 -4.54 -7.73
CA GLY A 377 -4.63 -5.54 -6.78
C GLY A 377 -5.06 -4.95 -5.44
N LEU A 378 -4.30 -3.98 -4.91
CA LEU A 378 -4.67 -3.19 -3.72
C LEU A 378 -6.07 -2.58 -3.88
N CYS A 379 -6.39 -2.14 -5.09
CA CYS A 379 -7.65 -1.50 -5.45
C CYS A 379 -8.71 -2.47 -6.03
N GLY A 380 -8.62 -3.77 -5.74
CA GLY A 380 -9.65 -4.75 -6.18
C GLY A 380 -9.79 -4.87 -7.70
N GLY A 381 -8.75 -4.52 -8.45
CA GLY A 381 -8.72 -4.53 -9.90
C GLY A 381 -9.01 -3.20 -10.58
N ASP A 382 -9.45 -2.19 -9.82
CA ASP A 382 -9.89 -0.90 -10.34
C ASP A 382 -9.36 0.24 -9.45
N MET A 383 -8.20 0.80 -9.85
CA MET A 383 -7.57 1.89 -9.10
C MET A 383 -8.41 3.17 -9.05
N GLU A 384 -9.39 3.34 -9.95
CA GLU A 384 -10.27 4.50 -9.94
C GLU A 384 -11.32 4.40 -8.84
N LYS A 385 -11.97 3.23 -8.74
CA LYS A 385 -13.08 3.02 -7.79
C LYS A 385 -12.65 3.09 -6.34
N GLU A 386 -11.45 2.61 -6.04
CA GLU A 386 -10.88 2.58 -4.68
C GLU A 386 -10.02 3.82 -4.39
N SER A 387 -10.16 4.90 -5.16
CA SER A 387 -9.53 6.17 -4.84
C SER A 387 -10.17 6.85 -3.61
N GLY A 388 -9.43 7.75 -2.96
CA GLY A 388 -9.93 8.56 -1.83
C GLY A 388 -9.41 8.17 -0.45
N TRP A 389 -8.60 7.09 -0.33
CA TRP A 389 -7.95 6.71 0.93
C TRP A 389 -6.73 7.55 1.28
N HIS A 390 -6.17 8.23 0.28
CA HIS A 390 -5.02 9.11 0.41
C HIS A 390 -4.99 10.04 -0.81
N ALA A 391 -4.54 11.27 -0.61
CA ALA A 391 -4.31 12.24 -1.68
C ALA A 391 -2.98 12.94 -1.44
N ALA A 392 -2.17 13.14 -2.47
CA ALA A 392 -0.83 13.69 -2.30
C ALA A 392 -0.84 15.21 -2.15
N VAL A 393 0.19 15.73 -1.48
CA VAL A 393 0.40 17.17 -1.31
C VAL A 393 0.85 17.77 -2.66
N PRO A 394 0.37 18.98 -3.04
CA PRO A 394 0.84 19.63 -4.25
C PRO A 394 2.37 19.81 -4.25
N PRO A 395 3.08 19.53 -5.37
CA PRO A 395 4.53 19.68 -5.44
C PRO A 395 5.04 21.07 -5.04
N SER A 396 4.33 22.14 -5.39
CA SER A 396 4.68 23.52 -5.02
C SER A 396 4.59 23.80 -3.52
N VAL A 397 3.77 23.06 -2.78
CA VAL A 397 3.73 23.14 -1.32
C VAL A 397 4.95 22.42 -0.73
N MET A 398 5.26 21.24 -1.27
CA MET A 398 6.45 20.48 -0.88
C MET A 398 7.75 21.23 -1.19
N ASP A 399 7.80 21.98 -2.30
CA ASP A 399 8.95 22.82 -2.67
C ASP A 399 9.18 23.91 -1.63
N VAL A 400 8.11 24.53 -1.12
CA VAL A 400 8.21 25.49 -0.02
C VAL A 400 8.72 24.82 1.24
N PHE A 401 8.19 23.64 1.61
CA PHE A 401 8.68 22.90 2.78
C PHE A 401 10.16 22.50 2.66
N GLU A 402 10.62 22.12 1.47
CA GLU A 402 12.01 21.76 1.20
C GLU A 402 12.95 22.97 1.19
N GLN A 403 12.53 24.08 0.59
CA GLN A 403 13.38 25.26 0.40
C GLN A 403 13.36 26.23 1.59
N HIS A 404 12.47 26.02 2.57
CA HIS A 404 12.34 26.94 3.70
C HIS A 404 13.57 26.88 4.61
N HIS A 405 14.57 27.70 4.32
CA HIS A 405 15.70 27.93 5.22
C HIS A 405 15.64 29.38 5.67
N HIS A 406 15.87 29.61 6.96
CA HIS A 406 16.09 30.96 7.43
C HIS A 406 17.23 31.55 6.61
N ARG A 407 16.96 32.67 5.93
CA ARG A 407 18.01 33.55 5.42
C ARG A 407 18.77 34.03 6.66
N ARG A 408 19.77 33.27 7.10
CA ARG A 408 20.71 33.78 8.09
C ARG A 408 21.31 35.06 7.49
N PRO A 409 21.43 36.13 8.30
CA PRO A 409 22.20 37.30 7.89
C PRO A 409 23.55 36.83 7.34
N GLN A 410 23.99 37.44 6.23
CA GLN A 410 25.13 37.05 5.38
C GLN A 410 26.50 36.94 6.10
N ASP A 411 26.57 37.13 7.41
CA ASP A 411 27.80 37.37 8.16
C ASP A 411 28.47 36.09 8.68
N SER A 412 28.02 34.90 8.26
CA SER A 412 28.72 33.64 8.58
C SER A 412 28.64 32.64 7.42
N PRO A 413 29.71 32.48 6.63
CA PRO A 413 29.78 31.51 5.53
C PRO A 413 29.87 30.04 5.98
N SER A 414 29.58 29.70 7.25
CA SER A 414 29.75 28.35 7.76
C SER A 414 28.45 27.52 7.73
N LEU A 415 28.49 26.50 6.86
CA LEU A 415 27.76 25.23 6.92
C LEU A 415 26.22 25.34 6.83
N THR A 416 25.72 25.53 5.60
CA THR A 416 24.32 25.18 5.29
C THR A 416 24.12 23.69 5.57
N PRO A 417 23.15 23.29 6.41
CA PRO A 417 22.92 21.89 6.70
C PRO A 417 22.53 21.15 5.42
N SER A 418 23.01 19.92 5.27
CA SER A 418 22.52 19.04 4.19
C SER A 418 21.07 18.68 4.50
N ILE A 419 20.17 18.95 3.55
CA ILE A 419 18.74 18.68 3.71
C ILE A 419 18.35 17.43 2.93
N THR A 420 17.68 16.53 3.65
CA THR A 420 17.07 15.34 3.09
C THR A 420 15.58 15.41 3.35
N VAL A 421 14.77 15.44 2.29
CA VAL A 421 13.31 15.41 2.38
C VAL A 421 12.81 14.02 2.04
N VAL A 422 11.95 13.46 2.89
CA VAL A 422 11.34 12.14 2.75
C VAL A 422 9.83 12.22 3.01
N GLU A 423 9.03 11.59 2.16
CA GLU A 423 7.59 11.40 2.39
C GLU A 423 7.35 10.12 3.20
N CYS A 424 6.66 10.18 4.33
CA CYS A 424 6.44 9.05 5.23
C CYS A 424 5.39 8.07 4.69
N PHE A 425 4.47 8.54 3.85
CA PHE A 425 3.41 7.73 3.28
C PHE A 425 3.21 8.12 1.83
N ALA A 426 3.81 7.37 0.90
CA ALA A 426 3.60 7.58 -0.51
C ALA A 426 3.64 6.25 -1.28
N SER A 427 3.51 6.38 -2.59
CA SER A 427 3.68 5.34 -3.60
C SER A 427 4.52 5.91 -4.73
N PRO A 428 5.10 5.06 -5.59
CA PRO A 428 5.75 5.53 -6.80
C PRO A 428 4.88 6.44 -7.69
N PHE A 429 3.54 6.27 -7.63
CA PHE A 429 2.59 7.03 -8.44
C PHE A 429 2.30 8.45 -7.93
N ASN A 430 2.37 8.66 -6.62
CA ASN A 430 1.95 9.92 -5.98
C ASN A 430 3.07 10.63 -5.19
N ALA A 431 4.22 9.98 -4.99
CA ALA A 431 5.37 10.60 -4.37
C ALA A 431 5.79 11.85 -5.17
N THR A 432 6.04 12.93 -4.44
CA THR A 432 6.55 14.20 -4.98
C THR A 432 8.06 14.30 -4.85
N ARG A 433 8.68 13.47 -3.99
CA ARG A 433 10.11 13.42 -3.71
C ARG A 433 10.71 12.10 -4.15
N ARG A 434 12.04 12.10 -4.24
CA ARG A 434 12.82 10.92 -4.68
C ARG A 434 12.87 9.82 -3.63
N CYS A 435 12.84 10.21 -2.36
CA CYS A 435 12.89 9.32 -1.22
C CYS A 435 11.53 9.37 -0.54
N PHE A 436 10.91 8.21 -0.36
CA PHE A 436 9.62 8.08 0.31
C PHE A 436 9.50 6.69 0.93
N PHE A 437 8.68 6.53 1.94
CA PHE A 437 8.24 5.22 2.41
C PHE A 437 6.93 4.83 1.73
N SER A 438 6.70 3.52 1.58
CA SER A 438 5.52 2.96 0.90
C SER A 438 5.10 1.64 1.53
N ALA A 439 3.89 1.18 1.21
CA ALA A 439 3.36 -0.09 1.72
C ALA A 439 4.09 -1.32 1.16
N PHE A 440 4.63 -1.23 -0.06
CA PHE A 440 5.10 -2.38 -0.84
C PHE A 440 6.56 -2.22 -1.26
N HIS A 441 7.48 -2.33 -0.31
CA HIS A 441 8.91 -2.10 -0.60
C HIS A 441 9.44 -2.97 -1.74
N ASP A 442 9.02 -4.23 -1.83
CA ASP A 442 9.48 -5.20 -2.82
C ASP A 442 9.20 -4.76 -4.28
N THR A 443 8.07 -4.08 -4.53
CA THR A 443 7.72 -3.56 -5.86
C THR A 443 8.10 -2.09 -6.03
N ASP A 444 8.22 -1.34 -4.93
CA ASP A 444 8.35 0.11 -4.95
C ASP A 444 9.80 0.57 -4.80
N ALA A 445 10.69 -0.30 -4.29
CA ALA A 445 12.13 -0.05 -4.15
C ALA A 445 12.77 0.41 -5.46
N PRO A 446 12.48 -0.18 -6.64
CA PRO A 446 13.02 0.30 -7.91
C PRO A 446 12.61 1.73 -8.30
N PHE A 447 11.67 2.35 -7.57
CA PHE A 447 11.13 3.67 -7.91
C PHE A 447 11.36 4.73 -6.82
N GLY A 448 12.12 4.41 -5.78
CA GLY A 448 12.52 5.37 -4.73
C GLY A 448 12.04 5.03 -3.31
N SER A 449 11.29 3.95 -3.12
CA SER A 449 10.85 3.52 -1.79
C SER A 449 12.01 3.21 -0.84
N LEU A 450 11.94 3.69 0.39
CA LEU A 450 12.87 3.41 1.49
C LEU A 450 12.40 2.25 2.38
N GLY A 451 11.26 1.63 2.07
CA GLY A 451 10.67 0.57 2.90
C GLY A 451 9.29 0.94 3.42
N ASN A 452 8.85 0.16 4.41
CA ASN A 452 7.69 0.47 5.24
C ASN A 452 8.11 1.47 6.32
N PHE A 453 7.39 2.58 6.45
CA PHE A 453 7.67 3.64 7.42
C PHE A 453 7.79 3.11 8.85
N PHE A 454 6.87 2.25 9.27
CA PHE A 454 6.84 1.70 10.62
C PHE A 454 7.97 0.72 10.91
N ALA A 455 8.62 0.18 9.87
CA ALA A 455 9.77 -0.71 9.99
C ALA A 455 11.11 0.05 10.06
N CYS A 456 11.11 1.36 9.77
CA CYS A 456 12.30 2.19 9.92
C CYS A 456 12.48 2.54 11.41
N PRO A 457 13.58 2.14 12.07
CA PRO A 457 13.64 2.23 13.53
C PRO A 457 13.77 3.67 14.04
N ASP A 458 14.52 4.52 13.32
CA ASP A 458 14.83 5.89 13.74
C ASP A 458 15.18 6.81 12.55
N ALA A 459 15.28 8.11 12.84
CA ALA A 459 15.63 9.15 11.89
C ALA A 459 17.02 8.96 11.26
N ALA A 460 18.00 8.42 12.00
CA ALA A 460 19.35 8.18 11.50
C ALA A 460 19.34 7.09 10.41
N SER A 461 18.60 6.01 10.63
CA SER A 461 18.40 4.92 9.67
C SER A 461 17.69 5.42 8.41
N CYS A 462 16.66 6.26 8.56
CA CYS A 462 16.00 6.92 7.44
C CYS A 462 16.98 7.75 6.60
N LEU A 463 17.83 8.53 7.26
CA LEU A 463 18.80 9.39 6.61
C LEU A 463 19.92 8.62 5.91
N THR A 464 20.42 7.55 6.53
CA THR A 464 21.37 6.61 5.91
C THR A 464 20.76 5.97 4.66
N ALA A 465 19.52 5.48 4.75
CA ALA A 465 18.82 4.89 3.61
C ALA A 465 18.64 5.92 2.47
N ALA A 466 18.15 7.11 2.78
CA ALA A 466 17.97 8.19 1.80
C ALA A 466 19.29 8.64 1.16
N THR A 467 20.38 8.70 1.93
CA THR A 467 21.71 9.09 1.45
C THR A 467 22.31 8.01 0.54
N ALA A 468 22.19 6.74 0.92
CA ALA A 468 22.64 5.61 0.10
C ALA A 468 22.01 5.65 -1.31
N ARG A 469 20.75 6.08 -1.40
CA ARG A 469 20.03 6.22 -2.69
C ARG A 469 20.45 7.40 -3.54
N ARG A 470 21.04 8.45 -2.97
CA ARG A 470 21.52 9.60 -3.78
C ARG A 470 22.74 9.23 -4.62
N GLY A 471 23.36 8.08 -4.36
CA GLY A 471 24.64 7.68 -4.93
C GLY A 471 25.75 8.56 -4.37
N SER A 472 26.94 8.00 -4.16
CA SER A 472 28.09 8.83 -3.80
C SER A 472 28.41 9.74 -5.00
N PRO A 473 28.26 11.08 -4.91
CA PRO A 473 28.60 11.97 -6.02
C PRO A 473 30.09 11.91 -6.38
N HIS A 474 30.92 11.33 -5.52
CA HIS A 474 32.37 11.22 -5.68
C HIS A 474 32.85 9.85 -6.19
N SER A 475 31.98 8.87 -6.43
CA SER A 475 32.37 7.63 -7.11
C SER A 475 32.29 7.77 -8.64
N ARG A 476 32.79 8.89 -9.17
CA ARG A 476 32.98 9.08 -10.61
C ARG A 476 34.47 8.97 -10.92
N CYS A 477 34.85 7.83 -11.51
CA CYS A 477 36.04 7.65 -12.32
C CYS A 477 37.37 8.15 -11.70
N CYS A 478 37.81 7.54 -10.61
CA CYS A 478 39.26 7.42 -10.43
C CYS A 478 39.73 6.33 -11.39
N SER A 479 40.38 6.73 -12.48
CA SER A 479 41.15 5.80 -13.31
C SER A 479 42.09 4.99 -12.41
N PRO A 480 42.21 3.67 -12.60
CA PRO A 480 43.03 2.80 -11.75
C PRO A 480 44.54 3.13 -11.73
N ASP A 481 45.00 4.11 -12.52
CA ASP A 481 46.43 4.45 -12.67
C ASP A 481 46.89 5.71 -11.92
N ALA A 482 46.02 6.40 -11.16
CA ALA A 482 46.45 7.52 -10.33
C ALA A 482 46.96 7.01 -8.97
N VAL A 483 48.28 6.87 -8.84
CA VAL A 483 48.97 6.69 -7.55
C VAL A 483 48.70 7.94 -6.70
N VAL A 484 47.66 7.90 -5.87
CA VAL A 484 47.34 8.98 -4.94
C VAL A 484 48.29 8.90 -3.75
N GLU A 485 49.22 9.85 -3.68
CA GLU A 485 49.97 10.14 -2.46
C GLU A 485 48.99 10.51 -1.33
N THR A 486 48.79 9.58 -0.41
CA THR A 486 48.04 9.75 0.85
C THR A 486 48.73 10.81 1.72
N THR A 487 48.37 12.09 1.54
CA THR A 487 48.76 13.16 2.46
C THR A 487 47.81 13.15 3.67
N ALA A 488 48.33 12.73 4.81
CA ALA A 488 47.61 12.45 6.06
C ALA A 488 47.18 13.71 6.86
N ALA A 489 46.73 14.78 6.20
CA ALA A 489 46.45 16.07 6.85
C ALA A 489 45.06 16.67 6.53
N ALA A 490 44.04 15.83 6.29
CA ALA A 490 42.67 16.30 6.29
C ALA A 490 42.23 16.53 7.75
N ALA A 491 42.38 17.77 8.23
CA ALA A 491 41.86 18.21 9.51
C ALA A 491 40.39 17.80 9.65
N GLU A 492 40.04 17.17 10.78
CA GLU A 492 38.70 16.72 11.14
C GLU A 492 37.74 17.92 11.21
N MET A 493 37.21 18.34 10.06
CA MET A 493 36.09 19.26 10.01
C MET A 493 34.92 18.59 10.73
N PRO A 494 34.28 19.26 11.71
CA PRO A 494 33.14 18.68 12.40
C PRO A 494 32.08 18.31 11.36
N PRO A 495 31.44 17.13 11.47
CA PRO A 495 30.49 16.66 10.47
C PRO A 495 29.40 17.71 10.29
N ALA A 496 29.15 18.10 9.04
CA ALA A 496 28.10 19.05 8.71
C ALA A 496 26.79 18.57 9.32
N ARG A 497 26.11 19.44 10.07
CA ARG A 497 24.78 19.13 10.64
C ARG A 497 23.84 18.72 9.52
N GLN A 498 23.12 17.62 9.73
CA GLN A 498 22.14 17.12 8.76
C GLN A 498 20.74 17.43 9.26
N LEU A 499 19.90 17.94 8.37
CA LEU A 499 18.48 18.22 8.62
C LEU A 499 17.64 17.22 7.84
N LEU A 500 16.96 16.32 8.56
CA LEU A 500 15.96 15.43 8.00
C LEU A 500 14.59 16.11 8.05
N ARG A 501 14.00 16.31 6.88
CA ARG A 501 12.62 16.79 6.72
C ARG A 501 11.71 15.65 6.34
N LEU A 502 10.67 15.46 7.12
CA LEU A 502 9.67 14.43 6.92
C LEU A 502 8.36 15.10 6.57
N GLU A 503 7.73 14.68 5.48
CA GLU A 503 6.31 14.96 5.28
C GLU A 503 5.52 13.72 5.68
N CYS A 504 4.44 13.90 6.42
CA CYS A 504 3.61 12.83 6.94
C CYS A 504 2.14 13.11 6.63
N ASN A 505 1.68 12.56 5.51
CA ASN A 505 0.30 12.52 5.07
C ASN A 505 -0.18 11.07 4.98
N PRO A 506 -0.50 10.45 6.14
CA PRO A 506 -0.92 9.06 6.18
C PRO A 506 -2.27 8.86 5.47
N PRO A 507 -2.61 7.62 5.08
CA PRO A 507 -3.96 7.27 4.69
C PRO A 507 -5.00 7.73 5.72
N PHE A 508 -6.24 7.99 5.29
CA PHE A 508 -7.33 8.49 6.13
C PHE A 508 -7.92 7.40 7.03
N ASP A 509 -7.05 6.77 7.82
CA ASP A 509 -7.33 5.71 8.76
C ASP A 509 -6.78 6.12 10.13
N HIS A 510 -7.66 6.21 11.13
CA HIS A 510 -7.30 6.76 12.43
C HIS A 510 -6.28 5.91 13.20
N GLU A 511 -6.27 4.60 13.00
CA GLU A 511 -5.29 3.71 13.64
C GLU A 511 -3.92 3.87 13.00
N VAL A 512 -3.85 3.98 11.67
CA VAL A 512 -2.61 4.27 10.94
C VAL A 512 -2.07 5.65 11.33
N ILE A 513 -2.93 6.67 11.44
CA ILE A 513 -2.54 8.02 11.91
C ILE A 513 -1.99 7.97 13.33
N ALA A 514 -2.67 7.28 14.25
CA ALA A 514 -2.22 7.16 15.65
C ALA A 514 -0.86 6.47 15.75
N ALA A 515 -0.67 5.37 15.01
CA ALA A 515 0.62 4.67 14.95
C ALA A 515 1.72 5.55 14.33
N ALA A 516 1.40 6.32 13.29
CA ALA A 516 2.34 7.25 12.66
C ALA A 516 2.81 8.31 13.67
N PHE A 517 1.89 8.89 14.44
CA PHE A 517 2.21 9.90 15.44
C PHE A 517 3.06 9.34 16.57
N ALA A 518 2.70 8.16 17.09
CA ALA A 518 3.50 7.47 18.08
C ALA A 518 4.92 7.17 17.56
N HIS A 519 5.07 6.83 16.28
CA HIS A 519 6.36 6.56 15.66
C HIS A 519 7.20 7.83 15.48
N LEU A 520 6.61 8.90 14.93
CA LEU A 520 7.24 10.20 14.75
C LEU A 520 7.69 10.80 16.08
N LEU A 521 6.86 10.72 17.13
CA LEU A 521 7.22 11.19 18.47
C LEU A 521 8.43 10.45 19.03
N ARG A 522 8.57 9.14 18.78
CA ARG A 522 9.79 8.40 19.15
C ARG A 522 11.02 8.90 18.40
N TRP A 523 10.89 9.32 17.15
CA TRP A 523 12.03 9.85 16.38
C TRP A 523 12.49 11.22 16.88
N VAL A 524 11.58 12.11 17.26
CA VAL A 524 11.94 13.45 17.78
C VAL A 524 12.33 13.43 19.27
N ASP A 525 11.85 12.47 20.05
CA ASP A 525 12.24 12.31 21.46
C ASP A 525 13.45 11.39 21.66
N GLY A 526 13.85 10.65 20.62
CA GLY A 526 15.00 9.76 20.66
C GLY A 526 16.28 10.49 21.07
N PRO A 527 17.16 9.86 21.87
CA PRO A 527 18.39 10.50 22.30
C PRO A 527 19.21 10.87 21.08
N SER A 528 19.47 12.16 20.87
CA SER A 528 20.42 12.59 19.85
C SER A 528 21.76 11.90 20.12
N THR A 529 22.14 10.94 19.28
CA THR A 529 23.41 10.26 19.45
C THR A 529 24.52 11.29 19.27
N ALA A 530 25.46 11.33 20.22
CA ALA A 530 26.51 12.34 20.24
C ALA A 530 27.42 12.32 19.00
N ALA A 531 27.39 11.24 18.22
CA ALA A 531 28.24 11.05 17.04
C ALA A 531 27.82 11.91 15.83
N THR A 532 26.52 12.07 15.56
CA THR A 532 26.00 12.93 14.47
C THR A 532 24.58 13.39 14.79
N PRO A 533 24.40 14.60 15.35
CA PRO A 533 23.07 15.12 15.67
C PRO A 533 22.30 15.35 14.36
N THR A 534 21.34 14.48 14.09
CA THR A 534 20.36 14.66 13.02
C THR A 534 19.24 15.52 13.57
N ALA A 535 19.05 16.70 12.99
CA ALA A 535 17.91 17.55 13.30
C ALA A 535 16.69 17.03 12.53
N VAL A 536 15.54 16.91 13.19
CA VAL A 536 14.31 16.35 12.60
C VAL A 536 13.20 17.40 12.57
N SER A 537 12.65 17.63 11.38
CA SER A 537 11.51 18.51 11.16
C SER A 537 10.42 17.80 10.38
N ILE A 538 9.22 17.76 10.94
CA ILE A 538 8.10 16.98 10.40
C ILE A 538 6.95 17.92 10.04
N LEU A 539 6.50 17.86 8.79
CA LEU A 539 5.25 18.45 8.33
C LEU A 539 4.16 17.38 8.36
N VAL A 540 3.19 17.51 9.25
CA VAL A 540 2.06 16.57 9.35
C VAL A 540 0.82 17.17 8.73
N ILE A 541 0.17 16.40 7.87
CA ILE A 541 -1.01 16.80 7.10
C ILE A 541 -2.06 15.71 7.25
N ILE A 542 -3.21 16.03 7.84
CA ILE A 542 -4.30 15.07 8.04
C ILE A 542 -5.67 15.75 7.88
N PRO A 543 -6.75 15.00 7.64
CA PRO A 543 -8.10 15.53 7.76
C PRO A 543 -8.38 16.08 9.16
N ASP A 544 -8.90 17.32 9.25
CA ASP A 544 -9.40 17.92 10.49
C ASP A 544 -10.83 17.44 10.77
N SER A 545 -10.98 16.13 10.96
CA SER A 545 -12.26 15.51 11.30
C SER A 545 -12.72 15.97 12.68
N SER A 546 -14.00 16.33 12.78
CA SER A 546 -14.67 16.70 14.03
C SER A 546 -15.08 15.49 14.88
N GLN A 547 -14.84 14.27 14.39
CA GLN A 547 -15.11 13.06 15.15
C GLN A 547 -14.27 13.03 16.44
N ALA A 548 -14.89 12.65 17.56
CA ALA A 548 -14.22 12.65 18.87
C ALA A 548 -12.95 11.79 18.88
N HIS A 549 -12.98 10.62 18.24
CA HIS A 549 -11.81 9.75 18.13
C HIS A 549 -10.69 10.38 17.29
N ALA A 550 -11.02 11.06 16.19
CA ALA A 550 -10.03 11.79 15.39
C ALA A 550 -9.38 12.93 16.20
N ALA A 551 -10.17 13.63 17.03
CA ALA A 551 -9.64 14.66 17.92
C ALA A 551 -8.70 14.09 18.99
N GLU A 552 -9.03 12.93 19.57
CA GLU A 552 -8.18 12.21 20.52
C GLU A 552 -6.83 11.81 19.91
N VAL A 553 -6.85 11.20 18.71
CA VAL A 553 -5.63 10.82 17.98
C VAL A 553 -4.75 12.05 17.70
N ARG A 554 -5.35 13.18 17.32
CA ARG A 554 -4.61 14.43 17.07
C ARG A 554 -4.03 15.06 18.32
N ALA A 555 -4.75 15.00 19.44
CA ALA A 555 -4.31 15.60 20.69
C ALA A 555 -2.93 15.11 21.11
N ALA A 556 -2.61 13.83 20.90
CA ALA A 556 -1.29 13.26 21.20
C ALA A 556 -0.12 14.04 20.56
N LEU A 557 -0.32 14.54 19.33
CA LEU A 557 0.69 15.34 18.63
C LEU A 557 0.56 16.83 18.96
N GLU A 558 -0.66 17.37 18.99
CA GLU A 558 -0.92 18.80 19.26
C GLU A 558 -0.47 19.25 20.66
N THR A 559 -0.56 18.37 21.66
CA THR A 559 -0.11 18.65 23.04
C THR A 559 1.34 18.28 23.30
N SER A 560 2.05 17.74 22.30
CA SER A 560 3.46 17.38 22.44
C SER A 560 4.33 18.62 22.57
N ARG A 561 5.41 18.54 23.37
CA ARG A 561 6.42 19.62 23.49
C ARG A 561 7.13 19.94 22.17
N PHE A 562 7.05 19.00 21.21
CA PHE A 562 7.65 19.12 19.89
C PHE A 562 6.74 19.80 18.87
N CYS A 563 5.44 19.97 19.16
CA CYS A 563 4.54 20.70 18.28
C CYS A 563 4.85 22.21 18.34
N ARG A 564 5.39 22.75 17.25
CA ARG A 564 5.82 24.16 17.17
C ARG A 564 4.78 25.05 16.53
N TRP A 565 3.93 24.48 15.70
CA TRP A 565 2.90 25.22 14.98
C TRP A 565 1.78 24.28 14.53
N VAL A 566 0.54 24.77 14.56
CA VAL A 566 -0.66 24.04 14.12
C VAL A 566 -1.69 25.00 13.54
N ARG A 567 -2.35 24.59 12.45
CA ARG A 567 -3.46 25.34 11.86
C ARG A 567 -4.43 24.40 11.14
N SER A 568 -5.69 24.80 11.11
CA SER A 568 -6.69 24.20 10.23
C SER A 568 -6.84 25.06 8.97
N LEU A 569 -6.73 24.44 7.80
CA LEU A 569 -7.03 25.04 6.52
C LEU A 569 -8.46 24.67 6.12
N PRO A 570 -9.31 25.64 5.74
CA PRO A 570 -10.69 25.33 5.37
C PRO A 570 -10.74 24.56 4.03
N PRO A 571 -11.79 23.78 3.76
CA PRO A 571 -11.90 22.96 2.55
C PRO A 571 -11.59 23.71 1.24
N PRO A 572 -12.05 24.96 1.00
CA PRO A 572 -11.74 25.71 -0.23
C PRO A 572 -10.25 25.98 -0.45
N ASP A 573 -9.47 25.97 0.63
CA ASP A 573 -8.03 26.24 0.60
C ASP A 573 -7.20 24.95 0.49
N CYS A 574 -7.83 23.77 0.51
CA CYS A 574 -7.18 22.46 0.60
C CYS A 574 -7.32 21.66 -0.70
N LEU A 575 -6.53 22.00 -1.72
CA LEU A 575 -6.40 21.18 -2.92
C LEU A 575 -5.28 20.15 -2.78
N TYR A 576 -5.58 18.90 -3.06
CA TYR A 576 -4.64 17.78 -3.11
C TYR A 576 -4.45 17.29 -4.53
N VAL A 577 -3.38 16.58 -4.78
CA VAL A 577 -3.20 15.81 -6.01
C VAL A 577 -3.93 14.46 -5.84
N HIS A 578 -4.78 14.11 -6.79
CA HIS A 578 -5.50 12.84 -6.74
C HIS A 578 -4.52 11.66 -6.72
N GLY A 579 -4.71 10.70 -5.81
CA GLY A 579 -3.85 9.51 -5.71
C GLY A 579 -3.81 8.68 -7.00
N ALA A 580 -4.92 8.68 -7.77
CA ALA A 580 -5.03 8.05 -9.08
C ALA A 580 -5.06 9.08 -10.23
N GLN A 581 -4.36 10.22 -10.10
CA GLN A 581 -4.31 11.30 -11.12
C GLN A 581 -4.01 10.80 -12.54
N GLN A 582 -3.29 9.69 -12.65
CA GLN A 582 -2.86 9.09 -13.90
C GLN A 582 -4.06 8.58 -14.72
N GLN A 583 -5.11 8.03 -14.10
CA GLN A 583 -6.22 7.43 -14.85
C GLN A 583 -7.36 8.41 -15.16
N GLN A 584 -7.56 9.44 -14.33
CA GLN A 584 -8.66 10.40 -14.52
C GLN A 584 -8.60 11.19 -15.83
N GLN A 585 -7.40 11.50 -16.33
CA GLN A 585 -7.27 12.16 -17.64
C GLN A 585 -7.83 11.30 -18.77
N GLN A 586 -7.71 9.97 -18.65
CA GLN A 586 -8.19 9.02 -19.67
C GLN A 586 -9.72 9.04 -19.78
N GLN A 587 -10.44 9.05 -18.66
CA GLN A 587 -11.90 9.07 -18.68
C GLN A 587 -12.47 10.39 -19.22
N GLN A 588 -11.86 11.52 -18.85
CA GLN A 588 -12.29 12.82 -19.38
C GLN A 588 -12.11 12.89 -20.90
N GLN A 589 -11.00 12.33 -21.41
CA GLN A 589 -10.78 12.21 -22.86
C GLN A 589 -11.75 11.22 -23.52
N GLN A 590 -12.04 10.07 -22.91
CA GLN A 590 -13.02 9.12 -23.46
C GLN A 590 -14.41 9.75 -23.54
N LEU A 591 -14.86 10.47 -22.51
CA LEU A 591 -16.12 11.19 -22.52
C LEU A 591 -16.15 12.28 -23.61
N LEU A 592 -15.04 13.00 -23.83
CA LEU A 592 -14.92 13.97 -24.91
C LEU A 592 -14.95 13.31 -26.30
N ARG A 593 -14.27 12.15 -26.47
CA ARG A 593 -14.27 11.38 -27.73
C ARG A 593 -15.66 10.81 -28.05
N CYS A 594 -16.37 10.26 -27.07
CA CYS A 594 -17.73 9.74 -27.24
C CYS A 594 -18.75 10.85 -27.56
N ASN A 595 -18.53 12.08 -27.09
CA ASN A 595 -19.40 13.22 -27.38
C ASN A 595 -19.09 13.90 -28.74
N GLY A 596 -17.91 13.66 -29.32
CA GLY A 596 -17.49 14.25 -30.60
C GLY A 596 -17.90 13.46 -31.86
N ALA A 597 -18.26 12.18 -31.72
CA ALA A 597 -18.73 11.36 -32.83
C ALA A 597 -20.26 11.45 -32.97
N ALA A 598 -20.70 12.26 -33.93
CA ALA A 598 -22.07 12.50 -34.42
C ALA A 598 -23.21 11.54 -33.97
N SER A 599 -24.03 12.02 -33.02
CA SER A 599 -25.46 12.33 -33.20
C SER A 599 -26.17 11.80 -34.47
N THR A 600 -26.75 10.60 -34.41
CA THR A 600 -28.05 10.25 -35.06
C THR A 600 -28.88 9.21 -34.28
N LEU A 601 -28.55 8.88 -33.02
CA LEU A 601 -29.39 8.00 -32.21
C LEU A 601 -30.48 8.80 -31.45
N PRO A 602 -31.73 8.27 -31.36
CA PRO A 602 -32.85 8.99 -30.79
C PRO A 602 -32.57 9.31 -29.32
N ARG A 603 -32.76 10.59 -28.96
CA ARG A 603 -32.71 11.11 -27.59
C ARG A 603 -33.48 10.18 -26.65
N ALA A 604 -32.75 9.44 -25.80
CA ALA A 604 -33.33 8.79 -24.64
C ALA A 604 -34.07 9.86 -23.81
N PRO A 605 -35.26 9.53 -23.25
CA PRO A 605 -36.06 10.52 -22.54
C PRO A 605 -35.25 11.09 -21.37
N ARG A 606 -35.11 12.43 -21.37
CA ARG A 606 -34.55 13.19 -20.26
C ARG A 606 -35.25 12.77 -18.97
N ARG A 607 -34.59 11.94 -18.15
CA ARG A 607 -35.00 11.69 -16.77
C ARG A 607 -35.02 13.03 -16.06
N LYS A 608 -36.23 13.51 -15.72
CA LYS A 608 -36.43 14.64 -14.83
C LYS A 608 -35.73 14.30 -13.51
N ARG A 609 -34.72 15.09 -13.13
CA ARG A 609 -34.11 15.04 -11.80
C ARG A 609 -35.22 15.31 -10.77
N PRO A 610 -35.38 14.46 -9.74
CA PRO A 610 -36.23 14.79 -8.61
C PRO A 610 -35.68 16.06 -7.94
N ARG A 611 -36.52 17.09 -7.83
CA ARG A 611 -36.30 18.19 -6.89
C ARG A 611 -36.76 17.70 -5.52
N GLY A 612 -35.86 17.62 -4.54
CA GLY A 612 -36.24 17.47 -3.14
C GLY A 612 -35.21 16.77 -2.27
N THR A 613 -34.71 17.53 -1.28
CA THR A 613 -34.11 17.17 0.01
C THR A 613 -32.67 16.65 0.04
N ASP A 614 -31.75 17.60 0.23
CA ASP A 614 -30.64 17.65 1.20
C ASP A 614 -30.18 16.33 1.83
N SER A 615 -29.27 15.68 1.13
CA SER A 615 -28.04 15.18 1.72
C SER A 615 -26.95 15.43 0.68
N GLU A 616 -26.02 16.32 0.99
CA GLU A 616 -24.84 16.60 0.19
C GLU A 616 -24.22 15.27 -0.27
N GLU A 617 -24.21 15.02 -1.57
CA GLU A 617 -23.24 14.08 -2.12
C GLU A 617 -21.87 14.67 -1.78
N ASP A 618 -21.13 14.02 -0.87
CA ASP A 618 -19.71 14.25 -0.57
C ASP A 618 -18.90 14.06 -1.86
N GLY A 619 -19.00 15.05 -2.75
CA GLY A 619 -18.48 15.01 -4.11
C GLY A 619 -17.11 15.66 -4.14
N VAL A 620 -16.08 14.83 -4.28
CA VAL A 620 -14.73 15.30 -4.61
C VAL A 620 -14.80 16.01 -5.97
N THR A 621 -14.69 17.34 -6.00
CA THR A 621 -14.68 18.10 -7.27
C THR A 621 -13.28 18.11 -7.88
N VAL A 622 -13.08 17.33 -8.94
CA VAL A 622 -11.79 17.22 -9.64
C VAL A 622 -11.61 18.40 -10.61
N SER A 623 -10.48 19.11 -10.52
CA SER A 623 -10.06 20.11 -11.51
C SER A 623 -9.40 19.45 -12.73
N ARG A 624 -9.41 20.12 -13.89
CA ARG A 624 -8.64 19.70 -15.10
C ARG A 624 -7.16 19.44 -14.83
N SER A 625 -6.62 19.95 -13.72
CA SER A 625 -5.25 19.76 -13.25
C SER A 625 -5.01 18.47 -12.44
N GLY A 626 -5.99 17.57 -12.28
CA GLY A 626 -5.87 16.38 -11.43
C GLY A 626 -5.84 16.71 -9.93
N LEU A 627 -6.21 17.94 -9.58
CA LEU A 627 -6.35 18.39 -8.19
C LEU A 627 -7.75 18.09 -7.68
N VAL A 628 -7.83 17.69 -6.41
CA VAL A 628 -9.05 17.34 -5.71
C VAL A 628 -9.19 18.11 -4.42
N GLN A 629 -10.40 18.57 -4.15
CA GLN A 629 -10.74 19.26 -2.91
C GLN A 629 -11.36 18.24 -1.95
N LEU A 630 -10.88 18.19 -0.70
CA LEU A 630 -11.55 17.42 0.36
C LEU A 630 -12.78 18.20 0.84
N SER A 631 -13.81 17.49 1.33
CA SER A 631 -14.99 18.12 1.92
C SER A 631 -14.74 18.61 3.36
N CYS A 632 -13.78 18.00 4.06
CA CYS A 632 -13.38 18.41 5.40
C CYS A 632 -12.18 19.37 5.38
N PRO A 633 -11.99 20.18 6.44
CA PRO A 633 -10.78 20.99 6.58
C PRO A 633 -9.55 20.10 6.73
N THR A 634 -8.36 20.67 6.46
CA THR A 634 -7.08 19.98 6.61
C THR A 634 -6.34 20.54 7.82
N ARG A 635 -5.92 19.67 8.74
CA ARG A 635 -5.03 20.03 9.84
C ARG A 635 -3.59 19.94 9.36
N VAL A 636 -2.85 21.04 9.48
CA VAL A 636 -1.42 21.13 9.18
C VAL A 636 -0.69 21.40 10.49
N MET A 637 0.34 20.60 10.78
CA MET A 637 1.16 20.73 12.00
C MET A 637 2.64 20.69 11.62
N VAL A 638 3.45 21.44 12.36
CA VAL A 638 4.92 21.34 12.30
C VAL A 638 5.44 20.83 13.63
N VAL A 639 6.10 19.67 13.59
CA VAL A 639 6.66 18.98 14.75
C VAL A 639 8.18 18.90 14.59
N GLN A 640 8.91 19.43 15.57
CA GLN A 640 10.36 19.57 15.48
C GLN A 640 11.03 19.31 16.82
N ASP A 641 12.19 18.64 16.76
CA ASP A 641 13.13 18.66 17.88
C ASP A 641 13.71 20.07 18.10
N ASP A 642 14.43 20.24 19.21
CA ASP A 642 15.00 21.55 19.57
C ASP A 642 16.11 22.01 18.61
N GLU A 643 16.78 21.08 17.90
CA GLU A 643 17.84 21.44 16.94
C GLU A 643 17.23 21.97 15.63
N ALA A 644 16.21 21.30 15.09
CA ALA A 644 15.50 21.71 13.90
C ALA A 644 14.80 23.05 14.09
N GLU A 645 14.18 23.29 15.26
CA GLU A 645 13.55 24.57 15.60
C GLU A 645 14.58 25.72 15.61
N ARG A 646 15.81 25.47 16.10
CA ARG A 646 16.91 26.46 16.05
C ARG A 646 17.37 26.79 14.63
N VAL A 647 17.28 25.81 13.72
CA VAL A 647 17.67 26.00 12.30
C VAL A 647 16.57 26.73 11.52
N CYS A 648 15.31 26.34 11.72
CA CYS A 648 14.14 26.90 11.05
C CYS A 648 12.92 26.77 11.97
N THR A 649 12.27 27.90 12.28
CA THR A 649 11.16 27.92 13.25
C THR A 649 9.92 27.30 12.62
N GLY A 650 9.23 26.44 13.38
CA GLY A 650 8.06 25.75 12.89
C GLY A 650 6.94 26.69 12.47
N ALA A 651 6.83 27.85 13.13
CA ALA A 651 5.87 28.88 12.75
C ALA A 651 6.11 29.44 11.34
N ALA A 652 7.37 29.74 11.00
CA ALA A 652 7.71 30.28 9.69
C ALA A 652 7.48 29.23 8.58
N ILE A 653 7.79 27.96 8.87
CA ILE A 653 7.52 26.84 7.96
C ILE A 653 6.01 26.70 7.73
N GLY A 654 5.23 26.60 8.81
CA GLY A 654 3.79 26.36 8.75
C GLY A 654 3.03 27.45 8.00
N ASP A 655 3.36 28.72 8.27
CA ASP A 655 2.77 29.85 7.57
C ASP A 655 3.12 29.86 6.07
N ALA A 656 4.38 29.59 5.72
CA ALA A 656 4.83 29.53 4.33
C ALA A 656 4.16 28.39 3.55
N VAL A 657 4.06 27.19 4.16
CA VAL A 657 3.37 26.03 3.59
C VAL A 657 1.90 26.36 3.34
N CYS A 658 1.19 26.92 4.32
CA CYS A 658 -0.22 27.27 4.18
C CYS A 658 -0.47 28.37 3.15
N LEU A 659 0.41 29.37 3.07
CA LEU A 659 0.36 30.39 2.03
C LEU A 659 0.56 29.78 0.64
N SER A 660 1.49 28.84 0.49
CA SER A 660 1.68 28.12 -0.78
C SER A 660 0.43 27.35 -1.17
N TRP A 661 -0.19 26.66 -0.22
CA TRP A 661 -1.40 25.89 -0.43
C TRP A 661 -2.58 26.77 -0.87
N GLY A 662 -2.81 27.89 -0.17
CA GLY A 662 -3.86 28.84 -0.53
C GLY A 662 -3.66 29.45 -1.92
N ARG A 663 -2.42 29.65 -2.37
CA ARG A 663 -2.12 30.10 -3.75
C ARG A 663 -2.57 29.07 -4.79
N VAL A 664 -2.23 27.79 -4.59
CA VAL A 664 -2.68 26.70 -5.48
C VAL A 664 -4.20 26.67 -5.59
N SER A 665 -4.88 26.76 -4.45
CA SER A 665 -6.35 26.76 -4.37
C SER A 665 -6.98 27.96 -5.07
N HIS A 666 -6.42 29.15 -4.87
CA HIS A 666 -6.92 30.36 -5.50
C HIS A 666 -6.67 30.42 -7.02
N GLU A 667 -5.55 29.90 -7.51
CA GLU A 667 -5.26 29.78 -8.94
C GLU A 667 -6.29 28.90 -9.65
N VAL A 668 -6.59 27.72 -9.09
CA VAL A 668 -7.63 26.83 -9.63
C VAL A 668 -9.01 27.47 -9.57
N GLY A 669 -9.34 28.16 -8.47
CA GLY A 669 -10.61 28.88 -8.31
C GLY A 669 -10.77 30.08 -9.25
N ARG A 670 -9.68 30.66 -9.76
CA ARG A 670 -9.72 31.69 -10.82
C ARG A 670 -9.97 31.07 -12.18
N SER A 671 -9.28 29.97 -12.52
CA SER A 671 -9.48 29.27 -13.78
C SER A 671 -10.94 28.81 -13.94
N ARG A 672 -11.56 28.26 -12.89
CA ARG A 672 -12.98 27.86 -12.90
C ARG A 672 -13.98 29.00 -13.07
N ARG A 673 -13.60 30.25 -12.78
CA ARG A 673 -14.49 31.42 -12.94
C ARG A 673 -14.39 32.07 -14.32
N ASN A 674 -13.30 31.80 -15.04
CA ASN A 674 -13.07 32.32 -16.39
C ASN A 674 -13.55 31.35 -17.48
N GLU A 675 -13.77 30.07 -17.15
CA GLU A 675 -14.51 29.09 -17.95
C GLU A 675 -16.03 29.28 -17.77
#